data_AF-A0A7J4R4Z0-F1
#
_entry.id   AF-A0A7J4R4Z0-F1
#
_cell.length_a   1.000
_cell.length_b   1.000
_cell.length_c   1.000
_cell.angle_alpha   90.00
_cell.angle_beta   90.00
_cell.angle_gamma   90.00
#
_symmetry.space_group_name_H-M   'P 1'
#
loop_
_entity.id
_entity.type
_entity.pdbx_description
1 polymer ?
#
loop_
_entity_poly.entity_id
_entity_poly.type
_entity_poly.pdbx_seq_one_letter_code
_entity_poly.pdbx_strand_id
1 'polypeptide(L)'
;MPGEVPNRNNDWFEITNIGDEAVNLEGWNITRVSSSGEFHSTIKSLEMMPGSSVVISENPYNLLLDGGIVALDANQILTASPWLVNSGGSLILAEPNGTAIDSIVYGNGIAGIDGWTGPAISVPGDGSPGLILMRGLGCGEYPDTDTGSDWEQRWIRIGASTFCDGGDFLTEQDSTAVASIGPESTYNDLRNWIDTAQSELHLHVYQFMSAELTSAVIDAIDRDVDVTLLLEDGILDGASTVDNQRGHAQAVHDAGGLVLWMEDPSQISSPYRYIHSKVAVKDSESVWISSGNWKETSAPVDQTGNREWSLIVNSIDLANLVLSRMEWDENQNSLHISAHQSRHSPSSEWTMDSAHNATSQNTPESIAGPFDGKLITCPDDCVASTVQMISSAESSIDLSVQYLDLDWYWGFGENPLIEALHEAAIRGVQIRLILNGFYAEWDDEIRDTIHLFNTDWNGTQGLDATARLMSTSENISKLHNKGAIIDGSSVLVGSMNWGSSAALRNREMGILINNEELASVYLSSFDSDWGRMDSSTDSDGDLMPDFWEDLYGLNRHSAAVIGTALSEQSMDPDSDGLNNLNEYLLGGNPLEVDTDGDCIFDGNEEAFAQSVLRSPNIAMLSGDVDENGIPDGEQWGCDEIISTEPVENETEEGPDEETDEEDDEEGFLDIREDAMSRPGASLLFGLMALSAVALLISSWTSLRRPRSATDEILVDDSGYRFDDSGSKLAILKGTSFDSDSADSRSLTRGKDDGFHGDIVLDGFGFDRDKTTRDEIQWRLDSGQTMEEIRKDLGEEE
;
A
#
# COMPACT_ATOMS: atom_id res chain seq x y z
N MET A 1 -17.64 13.27 -19.74
CA MET A 1 -16.64 12.18 -19.80
C MET A 1 -15.58 12.53 -20.85
N PRO A 2 -14.34 12.87 -20.48
CA PRO A 2 -13.24 13.08 -21.44
C PRO A 2 -12.60 11.75 -21.79
N GLY A 3 -12.98 11.16 -22.93
CA GLY A 3 -12.42 9.88 -23.38
C GLY A 3 -13.51 8.85 -23.65
N GLU A 4 -14.09 8.94 -24.84
CA GLU A 4 -15.09 7.98 -25.32
C GLU A 4 -14.49 6.57 -25.26
N VAL A 5 -15.30 5.59 -24.88
CA VAL A 5 -14.91 4.20 -25.16
C VAL A 5 -15.00 3.99 -26.67
N PRO A 6 -13.90 3.61 -27.36
CA PRO A 6 -13.87 3.65 -28.82
C PRO A 6 -15.00 2.85 -29.48
N ASN A 7 -15.72 3.50 -30.41
CA ASN A 7 -16.83 2.93 -31.19
C ASN A 7 -18.10 2.64 -30.37
N ARG A 8 -18.29 3.28 -29.21
CA ARG A 8 -19.49 3.09 -28.38
C ARG A 8 -20.44 4.28 -28.46
N ASN A 9 -19.99 5.46 -28.87
CA ASN A 9 -20.75 6.72 -28.88
C ASN A 9 -21.45 6.96 -27.53
N ASN A 10 -20.81 6.55 -26.43
CA ASN A 10 -21.37 6.56 -25.08
C ASN A 10 -20.94 7.80 -24.29
N ASP A 11 -20.30 8.78 -24.93
CA ASP A 11 -20.02 10.08 -24.35
C ASP A 11 -21.29 10.72 -23.81
N TRP A 12 -21.14 11.40 -22.68
CA TRP A 12 -22.23 12.06 -22.00
C TRP A 12 -21.77 13.23 -21.14
N PHE A 13 -22.74 14.07 -20.84
CA PHE A 13 -22.67 15.11 -19.82
C PHE A 13 -24.01 15.15 -19.08
N GLU A 14 -23.97 15.61 -17.84
CA GLU A 14 -25.15 15.81 -17.00
C GLU A 14 -25.38 17.31 -16.83
N ILE A 15 -26.66 17.70 -16.83
CA ILE A 15 -27.10 19.02 -16.41
C ILE A 15 -27.95 18.82 -15.16
N THR A 16 -27.70 19.63 -14.13
CA THR A 16 -28.45 19.61 -12.87
C THR A 16 -29.05 20.97 -12.59
N ASN A 17 -30.34 21.02 -12.27
CA ASN A 17 -31.00 22.24 -11.84
C ASN A 17 -30.87 22.40 -10.33
N ILE A 18 -29.90 23.20 -9.89
CA ILE A 18 -29.66 23.50 -8.46
C ILE A 18 -30.60 24.59 -7.90
N GLY A 19 -31.45 25.19 -8.74
CA GLY A 19 -32.37 26.25 -8.34
C GLY A 19 -33.67 25.74 -7.73
N ASP A 20 -34.42 26.67 -7.13
CA ASP A 20 -35.69 26.38 -6.45
C ASP A 20 -36.91 26.39 -7.41
N GLU A 21 -36.70 26.73 -8.68
CA GLU A 21 -37.76 26.85 -9.71
C GLU A 21 -37.50 25.93 -10.91
N ALA A 22 -38.57 25.54 -11.59
CA ALA A 22 -38.46 24.79 -12.83
C ALA A 22 -37.89 25.68 -13.95
N VAL A 23 -36.94 25.14 -14.71
CA VAL A 23 -36.25 25.86 -15.80
C VAL A 23 -36.58 25.20 -17.13
N ASN A 24 -37.04 25.98 -18.10
CA ASN A 24 -37.18 25.54 -19.48
C ASN A 24 -35.95 25.97 -20.29
N LEU A 25 -35.20 24.99 -20.77
CA LEU A 25 -33.97 25.17 -21.52
C LEU A 25 -34.20 25.22 -23.05
N GLU A 26 -35.44 25.28 -23.53
CA GLU A 26 -35.73 25.45 -24.95
C GLU A 26 -35.05 26.71 -25.54
N GLY A 27 -34.27 26.51 -26.61
CA GLY A 27 -33.53 27.57 -27.29
C GLY A 27 -32.18 27.92 -26.68
N TRP A 28 -31.82 27.33 -25.53
CA TRP A 28 -30.48 27.45 -24.96
C TRP A 28 -29.46 26.71 -25.82
N ASN A 29 -28.20 27.12 -25.75
CA ASN A 29 -27.13 26.54 -26.54
C ASN A 29 -26.13 25.79 -25.66
N ILE A 30 -25.69 24.65 -26.17
CA ILE A 30 -24.54 23.89 -25.70
C ILE A 30 -23.44 24.08 -26.74
N THR A 31 -22.38 24.77 -26.38
CA THR A 31 -21.25 25.07 -27.27
C THR A 31 -20.02 24.31 -26.81
N ARG A 32 -19.47 23.50 -27.71
CA ARG A 32 -18.19 22.83 -27.51
C ARG A 32 -17.07 23.63 -28.18
N VAL A 33 -16.01 23.95 -27.46
CA VAL A 33 -14.80 24.59 -28.01
C VAL A 33 -13.63 23.60 -27.96
N SER A 34 -12.79 23.62 -29.00
CA SER A 34 -11.57 22.80 -29.08
C SER A 34 -10.59 23.42 -30.06
N SER A 35 -9.41 22.81 -30.22
CA SER A 35 -8.44 23.14 -31.29
C SER A 35 -9.02 23.08 -32.70
N SER A 36 -10.05 22.25 -32.93
CA SER A 36 -10.76 22.14 -34.23
C SER A 36 -11.77 23.27 -34.49
N GLY A 37 -12.00 24.16 -33.52
CA GLY A 37 -12.99 25.23 -33.56
C GLY A 37 -14.22 24.96 -32.68
N GLU A 38 -15.19 25.87 -32.78
CA GLU A 38 -16.45 25.85 -32.03
C GLU A 38 -17.52 25.01 -32.73
N PHE A 39 -18.33 24.30 -31.94
CA PHE A 39 -19.51 23.59 -32.40
C PHE A 39 -20.70 23.96 -31.51
N HIS A 40 -21.77 24.48 -32.11
CA HIS A 40 -22.96 24.91 -31.38
C HIS A 40 -24.11 23.93 -31.60
N SER A 41 -24.79 23.58 -30.51
CA SER A 41 -26.04 22.83 -30.56
C SER A 41 -27.10 23.50 -29.71
N THR A 42 -28.32 23.62 -30.23
CA THR A 42 -29.45 24.23 -29.54
C THR A 42 -30.35 23.15 -28.93
N ILE A 43 -30.78 23.36 -27.69
CA ILE A 43 -31.75 22.52 -27.00
C ILE A 43 -33.14 22.77 -27.60
N LYS A 44 -33.76 21.72 -28.17
CA LYS A 44 -35.09 21.80 -28.81
C LYS A 44 -36.23 21.84 -27.79
N SER A 45 -36.11 21.06 -26.72
CA SER A 45 -37.10 20.97 -25.65
C SER A 45 -36.50 20.18 -24.49
N LEU A 46 -36.38 20.84 -23.34
CA LEU A 46 -35.97 20.23 -22.08
C LEU A 46 -36.49 21.10 -20.94
N GLU A 47 -37.31 20.52 -20.07
CA GLU A 47 -37.81 21.17 -18.86
C GLU A 47 -37.24 20.42 -17.65
N MET A 48 -36.61 21.16 -16.74
CA MET A 48 -35.94 20.60 -15.56
C MET A 48 -36.62 21.11 -14.30
N MET A 49 -37.04 20.18 -13.45
CA MET A 49 -37.59 20.50 -12.13
C MET A 49 -36.47 20.89 -11.16
N PRO A 50 -36.78 21.65 -10.09
CA PRO A 50 -35.84 21.91 -9.00
C PRO A 50 -35.19 20.62 -8.49
N GLY A 51 -33.86 20.62 -8.34
CA GLY A 51 -33.08 19.49 -7.83
C GLY A 51 -32.99 18.28 -8.78
N SER A 52 -33.51 18.36 -10.00
CA SER A 52 -33.42 17.25 -10.97
C SER A 52 -32.17 17.33 -11.83
N SER A 53 -31.62 16.17 -12.14
CA SER A 53 -30.52 15.96 -13.09
C SER A 53 -31.01 15.29 -14.37
N VAL A 54 -30.39 15.61 -15.50
CA VAL A 54 -30.60 14.94 -16.78
C VAL A 54 -29.25 14.61 -17.41
N VAL A 55 -29.04 13.32 -17.67
CA VAL A 55 -27.90 12.84 -18.45
C VAL A 55 -28.27 12.82 -19.93
N ILE A 56 -27.35 13.31 -20.77
CA ILE A 56 -27.53 13.41 -22.22
C ILE A 56 -26.40 12.66 -22.89
N SER A 57 -26.73 11.71 -23.77
CA SER A 57 -25.74 10.92 -24.52
C SER A 57 -26.16 10.74 -25.98
N GLU A 58 -25.18 10.59 -26.87
CA GLU A 58 -25.45 10.22 -28.27
C GLU A 58 -26.07 8.82 -28.40
N ASN A 59 -25.67 7.89 -27.52
CA ASN A 59 -26.18 6.53 -27.51
C ASN A 59 -26.53 6.06 -26.09
N PRO A 60 -27.75 6.39 -25.60
CA PRO A 60 -28.20 5.99 -24.27
C PRO A 60 -28.20 4.48 -24.04
N TYR A 61 -28.37 3.67 -25.09
CA TYR A 61 -28.36 2.21 -24.95
C TYR A 61 -26.97 1.69 -24.59
N ASN A 62 -25.92 2.18 -25.27
CA ASN A 62 -24.55 1.78 -24.94
C ASN A 62 -24.14 2.32 -23.57
N LEU A 63 -24.47 3.58 -23.26
CA LEU A 63 -24.19 4.15 -21.94
C LEU A 63 -24.85 3.36 -20.79
N LEU A 64 -26.09 2.89 -20.97
CA LEU A 64 -26.75 2.03 -19.99
C LEU A 64 -26.02 0.69 -19.80
N LEU A 65 -25.56 0.07 -20.89
CA LEU A 65 -24.82 -1.20 -20.80
C LEU A 65 -23.43 -1.02 -20.17
N ASP A 66 -22.75 0.08 -20.50
CA ASP A 66 -21.37 0.30 -20.07
C ASP A 66 -21.28 0.84 -18.65
N GLY A 67 -22.22 1.73 -18.32
CA GLY A 67 -22.16 2.53 -17.11
C GLY A 67 -23.31 2.30 -16.13
N GLY A 68 -24.36 1.57 -16.53
CA GLY A 68 -25.62 1.54 -15.77
C GLY A 68 -26.36 2.87 -15.80
N ILE A 69 -25.93 3.84 -16.63
CA ILE A 69 -26.43 5.22 -16.62
C ILE A 69 -27.59 5.38 -17.60
N VAL A 70 -28.74 5.82 -17.10
CA VAL A 70 -29.92 6.12 -17.92
C VAL A 70 -29.79 7.55 -18.47
N ALA A 71 -29.91 7.69 -19.79
CA ALA A 71 -29.74 8.99 -20.46
C ALA A 71 -30.84 9.28 -21.50
N LEU A 72 -31.01 10.57 -21.82
CA LEU A 72 -31.77 11.02 -22.97
C LEU A 72 -30.92 10.96 -24.24
N ASP A 73 -31.56 10.60 -25.36
CA ASP A 73 -30.94 10.59 -26.68
C ASP A 73 -30.72 12.03 -27.17
N ALA A 74 -29.45 12.43 -27.23
CA ALA A 74 -29.01 13.76 -27.66
C ALA A 74 -29.60 14.13 -29.03
N ASN A 75 -29.78 13.17 -29.94
CA ASN A 75 -30.33 13.43 -31.28
C ASN A 75 -31.81 13.86 -31.25
N GLN A 76 -32.53 13.50 -30.18
CA GLN A 76 -33.92 13.87 -29.98
C GLN A 76 -34.04 15.28 -29.38
N ILE A 77 -33.25 15.58 -28.36
CA ILE A 77 -33.38 16.82 -27.57
C ILE A 77 -32.48 17.97 -28.05
N LEU A 78 -31.39 17.70 -28.78
CA LEU A 78 -30.48 18.71 -29.32
C LEU A 78 -30.57 18.79 -30.85
N THR A 79 -30.24 19.95 -31.44
CA THR A 79 -30.15 20.07 -32.91
C THR A 79 -29.12 19.13 -33.52
N ALA A 80 -28.03 18.87 -32.78
CA ALA A 80 -27.02 17.85 -33.08
C ALA A 80 -26.27 17.49 -31.78
N SER A 81 -25.75 16.26 -31.65
CA SER A 81 -24.94 15.92 -30.47
C SER A 81 -23.59 16.67 -30.50
N PRO A 82 -23.20 17.40 -29.44
CA PRO A 82 -21.85 17.94 -29.32
C PRO A 82 -20.90 16.79 -28.96
N TRP A 83 -20.20 16.23 -29.95
CA TRP A 83 -19.17 15.19 -29.72
C TRP A 83 -18.12 15.72 -28.74
N LEU A 84 -17.91 15.06 -27.60
CA LEU A 84 -16.87 15.45 -26.66
C LEU A 84 -15.50 15.03 -27.22
N VAL A 85 -14.47 15.82 -26.98
CA VAL A 85 -13.11 15.46 -27.39
C VAL A 85 -12.42 14.76 -26.24
N ASN A 86 -11.53 13.81 -26.53
CA ASN A 86 -10.85 13.07 -25.46
C ASN A 86 -9.94 13.97 -24.61
N SER A 87 -9.45 15.07 -25.17
CA SER A 87 -8.59 16.03 -24.49
C SER A 87 -8.66 17.39 -25.21
N GLY A 88 -8.36 18.47 -24.50
CA GLY A 88 -8.32 19.83 -25.04
C GLY A 88 -9.70 20.43 -25.31
N GLY A 89 -10.73 19.97 -24.60
CA GLY A 89 -12.12 20.35 -24.82
C GLY A 89 -12.65 21.35 -23.80
N SER A 90 -13.67 22.09 -24.21
CA SER A 90 -14.56 22.77 -23.27
C SER A 90 -16.01 22.66 -23.72
N LEU A 91 -16.93 22.79 -22.76
CA LEU A 91 -18.36 22.80 -22.96
C LEU A 91 -18.95 24.00 -22.23
N ILE A 92 -19.82 24.75 -22.91
CA ILE A 92 -20.47 25.96 -22.40
C ILE A 92 -21.97 25.78 -22.53
N LEU A 93 -22.69 25.90 -21.43
CA LEU A 93 -24.15 26.06 -21.41
C LEU A 93 -24.47 27.56 -21.43
N ALA A 94 -25.23 28.02 -22.43
CA ALA A 94 -25.55 29.43 -22.59
C ALA A 94 -27.03 29.67 -22.89
N GLU A 95 -27.54 30.80 -22.39
CA GLU A 95 -28.87 31.30 -22.72
C GLU A 95 -29.01 31.66 -24.21
N PRO A 96 -30.25 31.78 -24.73
CA PRO A 96 -30.48 32.19 -26.12
C PRO A 96 -29.89 33.56 -26.51
N ASN A 97 -29.62 34.42 -25.52
CA ASN A 97 -28.98 35.73 -25.70
C ASN A 97 -27.45 35.67 -25.81
N GLY A 98 -26.84 34.49 -25.61
CA GLY A 98 -25.40 34.25 -25.65
C GLY A 98 -24.69 34.36 -24.28
N THR A 99 -25.40 34.60 -23.19
CA THR A 99 -24.83 34.61 -21.84
C THR A 99 -24.48 33.20 -21.39
N ALA A 100 -23.20 32.94 -21.11
CA ALA A 100 -22.75 31.71 -20.48
C ALA A 100 -23.35 31.60 -19.06
N ILE A 101 -23.91 30.43 -18.77
CA ILE A 101 -24.51 30.08 -17.48
C ILE A 101 -23.59 29.15 -16.70
N ASP A 102 -22.97 28.20 -17.38
CA ASP A 102 -22.00 27.29 -16.78
C ASP A 102 -21.03 26.81 -17.87
N SER A 103 -19.79 26.55 -17.47
CA SER A 103 -18.73 26.09 -18.36
C SER A 103 -17.83 25.07 -17.68
N ILE A 104 -17.26 24.18 -18.49
CA ILE A 104 -16.20 23.26 -18.06
C ILE A 104 -15.08 23.25 -19.10
N VAL A 105 -13.83 23.30 -18.65
CA VAL A 105 -12.64 23.18 -19.50
C VAL A 105 -11.78 22.04 -18.98
N TYR A 106 -11.41 21.08 -19.83
CA TYR A 106 -10.68 19.88 -19.42
C TYR A 106 -9.55 19.51 -20.39
N GLY A 107 -8.57 18.77 -19.87
CA GLY A 107 -7.49 18.17 -20.66
C GLY A 107 -6.66 19.19 -21.43
N ASN A 108 -6.22 20.27 -20.79
CA ASN A 108 -5.52 21.40 -21.46
C ASN A 108 -6.37 22.13 -22.52
N GLY A 109 -7.70 22.16 -22.34
CA GLY A 109 -8.61 22.94 -23.18
C GLY A 109 -8.33 24.45 -23.14
N ILE A 110 -8.90 25.17 -24.10
CA ILE A 110 -8.77 26.63 -24.16
C ILE A 110 -9.52 27.24 -22.97
N ALA A 111 -8.78 27.68 -21.96
CA ALA A 111 -9.33 28.20 -20.71
C ALA A 111 -9.90 29.63 -20.81
N GLY A 112 -9.58 30.37 -21.88
CA GLY A 112 -10.07 31.73 -22.11
C GLY A 112 -11.49 31.78 -22.69
N ILE A 113 -12.44 31.06 -22.09
CA ILE A 113 -13.86 31.02 -22.49
C ILE A 113 -14.74 31.72 -21.46
N ASP A 114 -15.95 32.11 -21.86
CA ASP A 114 -16.93 32.72 -20.96
C ASP A 114 -17.42 31.69 -19.92
N GLY A 115 -17.57 32.11 -18.66
CA GLY A 115 -18.02 31.24 -17.56
C GLY A 115 -16.94 30.31 -16.97
N TRP A 116 -15.66 30.51 -17.29
CA TRP A 116 -14.56 29.75 -16.71
C TRP A 116 -13.42 30.67 -16.26
N THR A 117 -12.82 30.36 -15.11
CA THR A 117 -11.69 31.06 -14.52
C THR A 117 -10.59 30.08 -14.14
N GLY A 118 -9.35 30.37 -14.54
CA GLY A 118 -8.20 29.54 -14.21
C GLY A 118 -7.87 28.49 -15.28
N PRO A 119 -6.95 27.56 -15.01
CA PRO A 119 -6.52 26.55 -15.97
C PRO A 119 -7.64 25.54 -16.29
N ALA A 120 -7.42 24.75 -17.34
CA ALA A 120 -8.26 23.58 -17.59
C ALA A 120 -8.04 22.52 -16.51
N ILE A 121 -9.08 21.74 -16.22
CA ILE A 121 -9.00 20.57 -15.33
C ILE A 121 -7.92 19.63 -15.86
N SER A 122 -7.01 19.23 -14.99
CA SER A 122 -6.05 18.17 -15.30
C SER A 122 -6.82 16.84 -15.37
N VAL A 123 -6.59 16.02 -16.38
CA VAL A 123 -7.22 14.68 -16.39
C VAL A 123 -6.29 13.74 -15.65
N PRO A 124 -6.74 13.06 -14.59
CA PRO A 124 -5.88 12.22 -13.76
C PRO A 124 -5.46 10.95 -14.51
N GLY A 125 -4.30 10.42 -14.15
CA GLY A 125 -3.69 9.25 -14.79
C GLY A 125 -3.19 9.53 -16.22
N ASP A 126 -3.17 8.49 -17.05
CA ASP A 126 -2.77 8.57 -18.47
C ASP A 126 -3.86 9.11 -19.40
N GLY A 127 -5.02 9.51 -18.85
CA GLY A 127 -6.21 9.87 -19.62
C GLY A 127 -6.91 8.66 -20.25
N SER A 128 -6.80 7.47 -19.64
CA SER A 128 -7.43 6.25 -20.14
C SER A 128 -8.96 6.40 -20.34
N PRO A 129 -9.52 5.76 -21.39
CA PRO A 129 -10.96 5.81 -21.65
C PRO A 129 -11.76 5.32 -20.44
N GLY A 130 -12.91 5.93 -20.19
CA GLY A 130 -13.75 5.54 -19.06
C GLY A 130 -13.85 6.57 -17.94
N LEU A 131 -12.96 7.58 -17.88
CA LEU A 131 -12.91 8.53 -16.77
C LEU A 131 -14.10 9.50 -16.77
N ILE A 132 -14.75 9.62 -15.61
CA ILE A 132 -15.83 10.56 -15.33
C ILE A 132 -15.27 11.65 -14.42
N LEU A 133 -15.23 12.89 -14.92
CA LEU A 133 -15.00 14.07 -14.10
C LEU A 133 -16.32 14.40 -13.37
N MET A 134 -16.27 14.51 -12.05
CA MET A 134 -17.42 14.82 -11.22
C MET A 134 -17.23 16.20 -10.57
N ARG A 135 -18.28 17.02 -10.59
CA ARG A 135 -18.31 18.26 -9.81
C ARG A 135 -18.57 17.91 -8.34
N GLY A 136 -17.74 18.41 -7.44
CA GLY A 136 -17.71 18.04 -6.03
C GLY A 136 -17.52 16.53 -5.85
N LEU A 137 -18.25 15.95 -4.91
CA LEU A 137 -18.23 14.50 -4.66
C LEU A 137 -19.19 13.71 -5.55
N GLY A 138 -19.97 14.39 -6.41
CA GLY A 138 -21.03 13.75 -7.21
C GLY A 138 -22.31 13.40 -6.44
N CYS A 139 -22.45 13.85 -5.18
CA CYS A 139 -23.56 13.53 -4.28
C CYS A 139 -24.39 14.76 -3.87
N GLY A 140 -24.75 15.61 -4.83
CA GLY A 140 -25.65 16.74 -4.59
C GLY A 140 -24.97 18.04 -4.12
N GLU A 141 -23.71 17.98 -3.68
CA GLU A 141 -22.88 19.16 -3.48
C GLU A 141 -22.17 19.54 -4.78
N TYR A 142 -22.60 20.66 -5.37
CA TYR A 142 -22.07 21.17 -6.64
C TYR A 142 -21.39 22.52 -6.40
N PRO A 143 -20.13 22.54 -5.92
CA PRO A 143 -19.37 23.78 -5.83
C PRO A 143 -19.25 24.39 -7.23
N ASP A 144 -19.42 25.71 -7.32
CA ASP A 144 -19.49 26.43 -8.59
C ASP A 144 -18.68 27.74 -8.45
N THR A 145 -17.36 27.57 -8.41
CA THR A 145 -16.38 28.66 -8.41
C THR A 145 -15.96 29.07 -9.82
N ASP A 146 -16.54 28.42 -10.84
CA ASP A 146 -16.16 28.51 -12.26
C ASP A 146 -14.70 28.09 -12.48
N THR A 147 -14.16 27.16 -11.69
CA THR A 147 -12.74 26.75 -11.79
C THR A 147 -12.55 25.25 -11.81
N GLY A 148 -11.31 24.82 -12.11
CA GLY A 148 -10.92 23.42 -12.08
C GLY A 148 -11.15 22.74 -10.72
N SER A 149 -11.00 23.47 -9.62
CA SER A 149 -11.13 22.91 -8.26
C SER A 149 -12.50 22.32 -7.96
N ASP A 150 -13.55 22.80 -8.66
CA ASP A 150 -14.90 22.28 -8.51
C ASP A 150 -15.00 20.83 -9.00
N TRP A 151 -14.11 20.42 -9.90
CA TRP A 151 -14.10 19.10 -10.54
C TRP A 151 -12.92 18.23 -10.10
N GLU A 152 -11.94 18.84 -9.42
CA GLU A 152 -10.71 18.20 -8.97
C GLU A 152 -10.81 17.63 -7.54
N GLN A 153 -12.00 17.15 -7.15
CA GLN A 153 -12.22 16.48 -5.86
C GLN A 153 -12.24 14.96 -5.96
N ARG A 154 -12.93 14.44 -6.98
CA ARG A 154 -13.11 12.99 -7.16
C ARG A 154 -13.34 12.67 -8.63
N TRP A 155 -12.81 11.53 -9.05
CA TRP A 155 -13.11 10.93 -10.34
C TRP A 155 -13.47 9.46 -10.15
N ILE A 156 -14.26 8.93 -11.07
CA ILE A 156 -14.63 7.51 -11.13
C ILE A 156 -14.50 7.00 -12.57
N ARG A 157 -14.67 5.69 -12.76
CA ARG A 157 -14.79 5.10 -14.10
C ARG A 157 -16.23 4.78 -14.43
N ILE A 158 -16.57 4.86 -15.71
CA ILE A 158 -17.84 4.38 -16.23
C ILE A 158 -18.09 2.94 -15.76
N GLY A 159 -19.28 2.72 -15.21
CA GLY A 159 -19.69 1.43 -14.64
C GLY A 159 -19.44 1.29 -13.14
N ALA A 160 -18.68 2.22 -12.54
CA ALA A 160 -18.54 2.29 -11.10
C ALA A 160 -19.82 2.86 -10.48
N SER A 161 -20.14 2.39 -9.29
CA SER A 161 -21.22 2.92 -8.46
C SER A 161 -20.93 4.34 -7.96
N THR A 162 -22.01 5.02 -7.58
CA THR A 162 -22.02 6.30 -6.88
C THR A 162 -23.06 6.27 -5.76
N PHE A 163 -22.76 5.55 -4.69
CA PHE A 163 -23.63 5.55 -3.52
C PHE A 163 -23.52 6.88 -2.77
N CYS A 164 -24.65 7.58 -2.62
CA CYS A 164 -24.72 8.91 -1.99
C CYS A 164 -25.55 8.91 -0.69
N ASP A 165 -25.80 7.73 -0.12
CA ASP A 165 -26.49 7.57 1.17
C ASP A 165 -25.55 7.81 2.37
N GLY A 166 -24.24 7.96 2.13
CA GLY A 166 -23.22 8.14 3.16
C GLY A 166 -22.87 6.86 3.92
N GLY A 167 -23.60 5.75 3.73
CA GLY A 167 -23.37 4.49 4.44
C GLY A 167 -23.66 4.52 5.94
N ASP A 168 -24.19 5.61 6.50
CA ASP A 168 -24.52 5.70 7.93
C ASP A 168 -25.65 4.73 8.30
N PHE A 169 -25.53 4.03 9.42
CA PHE A 169 -26.57 3.14 9.93
C PHE A 169 -26.75 3.24 11.44
N LEU A 170 -27.94 2.85 11.88
CA LEU A 170 -28.28 2.59 13.27
C LEU A 170 -29.04 1.26 13.30
N THR A 171 -28.53 0.28 14.03
CA THR A 171 -29.17 -1.03 14.13
C THR A 171 -30.31 -1.03 15.15
N GLU A 172 -31.08 -2.11 15.13
CA GLU A 172 -32.20 -2.35 16.02
C GLU A 172 -31.76 -2.56 17.47
N GLN A 173 -32.69 -2.37 18.41
CA GLN A 173 -32.39 -2.46 19.84
C GLN A 173 -32.01 -3.88 20.30
N ASP A 174 -32.46 -4.91 19.58
CA ASP A 174 -32.19 -6.32 19.84
C ASP A 174 -31.09 -6.90 18.93
N SER A 175 -30.41 -6.05 18.16
CA SER A 175 -29.24 -6.45 17.39
C SER A 175 -28.13 -7.00 18.27
N THR A 176 -27.28 -7.82 17.68
CA THR A 176 -26.10 -8.38 18.36
C THR A 176 -24.90 -8.39 17.44
N ALA A 177 -23.70 -8.23 17.99
CA ALA A 177 -22.44 -8.32 17.26
C ALA A 177 -21.55 -9.42 17.84
N VAL A 178 -20.79 -10.12 16.99
CA VAL A 178 -19.77 -11.10 17.37
C VAL A 178 -18.46 -10.69 16.72
N ALA A 179 -17.47 -10.39 17.55
CA ALA A 179 -16.09 -10.24 17.10
C ALA A 179 -15.47 -11.62 16.86
N SER A 180 -14.96 -11.83 15.65
CA SER A 180 -14.35 -13.08 15.19
C SER A 180 -12.91 -12.79 14.77
N ILE A 181 -11.96 -13.33 15.50
CA ILE A 181 -10.53 -13.10 15.30
C ILE A 181 -9.87 -14.39 14.81
N GLY A 182 -9.14 -14.28 13.70
CA GLY A 182 -8.37 -15.35 13.10
C GLY A 182 -6.95 -15.41 13.67
N PRO A 183 -6.36 -16.62 13.76
CA PRO A 183 -6.91 -17.92 13.32
C PRO A 183 -7.79 -18.65 14.37
N GLU A 184 -7.99 -18.09 15.56
CA GLU A 184 -8.52 -18.82 16.72
C GLU A 184 -10.03 -19.15 16.62
N SER A 185 -10.84 -18.25 16.06
CA SER A 185 -12.32 -18.35 16.09
C SER A 185 -13.00 -18.36 14.71
N THR A 186 -12.39 -17.74 13.70
CA THR A 186 -13.00 -17.45 12.39
C THR A 186 -13.72 -18.63 11.74
N TYR A 187 -13.10 -19.81 11.69
CA TYR A 187 -13.70 -20.98 11.06
C TYR A 187 -15.00 -21.42 11.76
N ASN A 188 -14.97 -21.51 13.09
CA ASN A 188 -16.12 -22.00 13.86
C ASN A 188 -17.27 -21.00 13.82
N ASP A 189 -16.97 -19.70 13.90
CA ASP A 189 -17.98 -18.65 13.85
C ASP A 189 -18.67 -18.60 12.48
N LEU A 190 -17.89 -18.65 11.39
CA LEU A 190 -18.42 -18.76 10.04
C LEU A 190 -19.25 -20.02 9.82
N ARG A 191 -18.75 -21.19 10.23
CA ARG A 191 -19.48 -22.46 10.06
C ARG A 191 -20.81 -22.42 10.80
N ASN A 192 -20.81 -22.00 12.06
CA ASN A 192 -22.04 -21.84 12.84
C ASN A 192 -23.01 -20.87 12.19
N TRP A 193 -22.50 -19.75 11.66
CA TRP A 193 -23.31 -18.73 11.01
C TRP A 193 -23.98 -19.26 9.74
N ILE A 194 -23.24 -19.95 8.85
CA ILE A 194 -23.78 -20.58 7.63
C ILE A 194 -24.79 -21.68 7.96
N ASP A 195 -24.52 -22.51 8.98
CA ASP A 195 -25.40 -23.60 9.40
C ASP A 195 -26.78 -23.12 9.86
N THR A 196 -26.89 -21.84 10.26
CA THR A 196 -28.15 -21.23 10.71
C THR A 196 -28.99 -20.58 9.60
N ALA A 197 -28.47 -20.50 8.36
CA ALA A 197 -29.18 -19.89 7.23
C ALA A 197 -30.49 -20.63 6.90
N GLN A 198 -31.54 -19.87 6.57
CA GLN A 198 -32.90 -20.40 6.38
C GLN A 198 -33.54 -20.08 5.03
N SER A 199 -33.19 -18.97 4.40
CA SER A 199 -33.80 -18.50 3.16
C SER A 199 -32.78 -18.10 2.11
N GLU A 200 -31.78 -17.30 2.45
CA GLU A 200 -30.81 -16.80 1.45
C GLU A 200 -29.42 -16.57 2.04
N LEU A 201 -28.41 -16.68 1.19
CA LEU A 201 -27.01 -16.40 1.51
C LEU A 201 -26.32 -15.76 0.30
N HIS A 202 -25.98 -14.48 0.43
CA HIS A 202 -25.16 -13.74 -0.53
C HIS A 202 -23.72 -13.70 -0.03
N LEU A 203 -22.73 -13.95 -0.89
CA LEU A 203 -21.30 -13.93 -0.55
C LEU A 203 -20.49 -13.27 -1.68
N HIS A 204 -19.75 -12.21 -1.34
CA HIS A 204 -18.72 -11.62 -2.19
C HIS A 204 -17.35 -11.87 -1.56
N VAL A 205 -16.46 -12.51 -2.31
CA VAL A 205 -15.12 -12.83 -1.81
C VAL A 205 -14.11 -12.93 -2.96
N TYR A 206 -12.90 -12.40 -2.73
CA TYR A 206 -11.80 -12.50 -3.70
C TYR A 206 -11.33 -13.95 -3.89
N GLN A 207 -11.15 -14.69 -2.79
CA GLN A 207 -10.73 -16.10 -2.80
C GLN A 207 -11.70 -17.03 -2.05
N PHE A 208 -12.18 -18.07 -2.74
CA PHE A 208 -13.09 -19.10 -2.19
C PHE A 208 -12.54 -20.50 -2.48
N MET A 209 -11.90 -21.11 -1.48
CA MET A 209 -11.12 -22.35 -1.64
C MET A 209 -11.11 -23.26 -0.40
N SER A 210 -11.98 -23.04 0.59
CA SER A 210 -12.10 -23.95 1.74
C SER A 210 -13.10 -25.07 1.42
N ALA A 211 -12.66 -26.33 1.52
CA ALA A 211 -13.53 -27.50 1.35
C ALA A 211 -14.64 -27.56 2.41
N GLU A 212 -14.32 -27.20 3.64
CA GLU A 212 -15.26 -27.18 4.77
C GLU A 212 -16.33 -26.10 4.61
N LEU A 213 -15.95 -24.89 4.22
CA LEU A 213 -16.91 -23.80 3.99
C LEU A 213 -17.72 -24.05 2.71
N THR A 214 -17.10 -24.62 1.66
CA THR A 214 -17.83 -25.04 0.45
C THR A 214 -18.89 -26.08 0.79
N SER A 215 -18.54 -27.06 1.62
CA SER A 215 -19.49 -28.07 2.09
C SER A 215 -20.61 -27.43 2.93
N ALA A 216 -20.31 -26.42 3.76
CA ALA A 216 -21.32 -25.68 4.53
C ALA A 216 -22.34 -24.96 3.63
N VAL A 217 -21.86 -24.34 2.55
CA VAL A 217 -22.70 -23.67 1.55
C VAL A 217 -23.56 -24.69 0.80
N ILE A 218 -22.99 -25.82 0.38
CA ILE A 218 -23.75 -26.90 -0.27
C ILE A 218 -24.80 -27.46 0.70
N ASP A 219 -24.46 -27.67 1.97
CA ASP A 219 -25.41 -28.10 3.00
C ASP A 219 -26.57 -27.09 3.16
N ALA A 220 -26.32 -25.79 2.97
CA ALA A 220 -27.36 -24.75 3.00
C ALA A 220 -28.28 -24.85 1.77
N ILE A 221 -27.71 -25.05 0.57
CA ILE A 221 -28.49 -25.26 -0.66
C ILE A 221 -29.38 -26.52 -0.52
N ASP A 222 -28.84 -27.60 0.05
CA ASP A 222 -29.61 -28.83 0.33
C ASP A 222 -30.76 -28.62 1.33
N ARG A 223 -30.69 -27.54 2.13
CA ARG A 223 -31.76 -27.07 3.04
C ARG A 223 -32.73 -26.09 2.37
N ASP A 224 -32.63 -25.88 1.05
CA ASP A 224 -33.47 -24.94 0.27
C ASP A 224 -33.16 -23.45 0.55
N VAL A 225 -31.89 -23.14 0.90
CA VAL A 225 -31.39 -21.76 0.99
C VAL A 225 -30.92 -21.30 -0.39
N ASP A 226 -31.41 -20.14 -0.84
CA ASP A 226 -30.98 -19.50 -2.09
C ASP A 226 -29.57 -18.90 -1.92
N VAL A 227 -28.58 -19.44 -2.63
CA VAL A 227 -27.18 -18.98 -2.53
C VAL A 227 -26.77 -18.18 -3.76
N THR A 228 -26.25 -16.97 -3.54
CA THR A 228 -25.57 -16.15 -4.56
C THR A 228 -24.11 -15.93 -4.17
N LEU A 229 -23.20 -16.27 -5.08
CA LEU A 229 -21.75 -16.18 -4.88
C LEU A 229 -21.13 -15.33 -5.98
N LEU A 230 -20.51 -14.20 -5.63
CA LEU A 230 -19.71 -13.38 -6.55
C LEU A 230 -18.22 -13.55 -6.25
N LEU A 231 -17.45 -13.96 -7.26
CA LEU A 231 -16.02 -14.22 -7.19
C LEU A 231 -15.22 -13.38 -8.19
N GLU A 232 -13.95 -13.20 -7.90
CA GLU A 232 -12.98 -12.64 -8.85
C GLU A 232 -12.50 -13.72 -9.85
N ASP A 233 -12.59 -13.48 -11.16
CA ASP A 233 -11.99 -14.43 -12.13
C ASP A 233 -10.47 -14.28 -12.23
N GLY A 234 -9.95 -13.05 -12.07
CA GLY A 234 -8.55 -12.67 -12.26
C GLY A 234 -7.70 -12.67 -11.00
N ILE A 235 -7.82 -13.67 -10.12
CA ILE A 235 -6.98 -13.73 -8.92
C ILE A 235 -5.49 -13.77 -9.27
N LEU A 236 -4.67 -12.99 -8.57
CA LEU A 236 -3.22 -12.88 -8.78
C LEU A 236 -2.49 -14.05 -8.10
N ASP A 237 -2.61 -15.24 -8.67
CA ASP A 237 -2.03 -16.45 -8.11
C ASP A 237 -1.67 -17.47 -9.22
N GLY A 238 -1.05 -18.58 -8.85
CA GLY A 238 -0.68 -19.64 -9.76
C GLY A 238 -1.89 -20.35 -10.37
N ALA A 239 -1.68 -20.98 -11.53
CA ALA A 239 -2.74 -21.69 -12.27
C ALA A 239 -3.46 -22.76 -11.42
N SER A 240 -2.76 -23.40 -10.47
CA SER A 240 -3.38 -24.37 -9.55
C SER A 240 -4.38 -23.73 -8.60
N THR A 241 -4.11 -22.52 -8.11
CA THR A 241 -4.99 -21.78 -7.20
C THR A 241 -6.24 -21.31 -7.93
N VAL A 242 -6.07 -20.79 -9.15
CA VAL A 242 -7.18 -20.44 -10.05
C VAL A 242 -8.06 -21.66 -10.34
N ASP A 243 -7.44 -22.79 -10.67
CA ASP A 243 -8.15 -24.04 -10.91
C ASP A 243 -8.92 -24.51 -9.67
N ASN A 244 -8.33 -24.35 -8.48
CA ASN A 244 -8.97 -24.70 -7.22
C ASN A 244 -10.21 -23.85 -6.95
N GLN A 245 -10.11 -22.53 -7.08
CA GLN A 245 -11.25 -21.62 -6.93
C GLN A 245 -12.38 -21.96 -7.90
N ARG A 246 -12.05 -22.21 -9.17
CA ARG A 246 -13.03 -22.64 -10.18
C ARG A 246 -13.70 -23.94 -9.81
N GLY A 247 -12.98 -24.87 -9.21
CA GLY A 247 -13.54 -26.13 -8.74
C GLY A 247 -14.53 -25.96 -7.59
N HIS A 248 -14.17 -25.18 -6.57
CA HIS A 248 -15.09 -24.86 -5.47
C HIS A 248 -16.34 -24.12 -5.97
N ALA A 249 -16.17 -23.16 -6.88
CA ALA A 249 -17.25 -22.46 -7.54
C ALA A 249 -18.15 -23.41 -8.37
N GLN A 250 -17.54 -24.35 -9.11
CA GLN A 250 -18.27 -25.37 -9.86
C GLN A 250 -19.09 -26.28 -8.94
N ALA A 251 -18.55 -26.66 -7.77
CA ALA A 251 -19.27 -27.49 -6.80
C ALA A 251 -20.53 -26.79 -6.25
N VAL A 252 -20.44 -25.48 -5.94
CA VAL A 252 -21.61 -24.67 -5.53
C VAL A 252 -22.61 -24.53 -6.68
N HIS A 253 -22.13 -24.28 -7.90
CA HIS A 253 -22.97 -24.19 -9.08
C HIS A 253 -23.72 -25.50 -9.37
N ASP A 254 -23.04 -26.63 -9.29
CA ASP A 254 -23.61 -27.96 -9.52
C ASP A 254 -24.65 -28.34 -8.45
N ALA A 255 -24.51 -27.82 -7.22
CA ALA A 255 -25.49 -27.98 -6.15
C ALA A 255 -26.75 -27.11 -6.36
N GLY A 256 -26.69 -26.07 -7.20
CA GLY A 256 -27.83 -25.20 -7.52
C GLY A 256 -27.65 -23.74 -7.13
N GLY A 257 -26.50 -23.34 -6.59
CA GLY A 257 -26.20 -21.94 -6.27
C GLY A 257 -25.99 -21.07 -7.51
N LEU A 258 -26.36 -19.80 -7.42
CA LEU A 258 -26.03 -18.80 -8.43
C LEU A 258 -24.58 -18.33 -8.22
N VAL A 259 -23.70 -18.71 -9.14
CA VAL A 259 -22.30 -18.26 -9.13
C VAL A 259 -22.10 -17.22 -10.22
N LEU A 260 -21.54 -16.08 -9.82
CA LEU A 260 -21.21 -14.92 -10.64
C LEU A 260 -19.70 -14.64 -10.57
N TRP A 261 -19.18 -14.03 -11.62
CA TRP A 261 -17.78 -13.66 -11.75
C TRP A 261 -17.68 -12.18 -12.11
N MET A 262 -16.86 -11.44 -11.35
CA MET A 262 -16.33 -10.17 -11.81
C MET A 262 -15.15 -10.44 -12.75
N GLU A 263 -15.17 -9.81 -13.92
CA GLU A 263 -14.18 -10.01 -14.98
C GLU A 263 -13.91 -8.74 -15.78
N ASP A 264 -12.74 -8.67 -16.41
CA ASP A 264 -12.40 -7.59 -17.32
C ASP A 264 -13.16 -7.75 -18.66
N PRO A 265 -14.09 -6.85 -19.01
CA PRO A 265 -14.83 -6.96 -20.26
C PRO A 265 -13.96 -6.62 -21.47
N SER A 266 -14.21 -7.28 -22.60
CA SER A 266 -13.45 -7.03 -23.85
C SER A 266 -13.79 -5.69 -24.53
N GLN A 267 -14.93 -5.11 -24.19
CA GLN A 267 -15.53 -3.96 -24.88
C GLN A 267 -15.19 -2.63 -24.23
N ILE A 268 -14.97 -2.62 -22.91
CA ILE A 268 -14.72 -1.43 -22.08
C ILE A 268 -13.66 -1.79 -21.03
N SER A 269 -12.99 -0.80 -20.42
CA SER A 269 -12.19 -1.07 -19.22
C SER A 269 -13.13 -1.38 -18.05
N SER A 270 -12.80 -2.37 -17.22
CA SER A 270 -13.59 -2.66 -16.02
C SER A 270 -13.59 -1.47 -15.04
N PRO A 271 -14.76 -1.10 -14.48
CA PRO A 271 -14.85 -0.04 -13.48
C PRO A 271 -14.01 -0.33 -12.24
N TYR A 272 -13.93 -1.61 -11.87
CA TYR A 272 -13.15 -2.11 -10.74
C TYR A 272 -12.01 -3.00 -11.25
N ARG A 273 -10.88 -2.99 -10.54
CA ARG A 273 -9.76 -3.88 -10.85
C ARG A 273 -10.02 -5.29 -10.35
N TYR A 274 -10.56 -5.43 -9.13
CA TYR A 274 -10.94 -6.72 -8.54
C TYR A 274 -12.20 -6.58 -7.67
N ILE A 275 -12.97 -7.66 -7.53
CA ILE A 275 -13.88 -7.84 -6.37
C ILE A 275 -13.05 -8.31 -5.18
N HIS A 276 -12.72 -7.37 -4.29
CA HIS A 276 -11.85 -7.62 -3.14
C HIS A 276 -12.57 -7.47 -1.80
N SER A 277 -13.88 -7.20 -1.80
CA SER A 277 -14.72 -7.33 -0.61
C SER A 277 -14.69 -8.77 -0.09
N LYS A 278 -14.80 -8.92 1.24
CA LYS A 278 -15.08 -10.18 1.91
C LYS A 278 -16.27 -9.96 2.82
N VAL A 279 -17.45 -10.09 2.23
CA VAL A 279 -18.73 -9.74 2.85
C VAL A 279 -19.77 -10.77 2.48
N ALA A 280 -20.64 -11.10 3.44
CA ALA A 280 -21.76 -11.98 3.21
C ALA A 280 -22.99 -11.48 3.96
N VAL A 281 -24.16 -11.71 3.39
CA VAL A 281 -25.45 -11.45 4.03
C VAL A 281 -26.25 -12.74 4.06
N LYS A 282 -26.83 -13.03 5.23
CA LYS A 282 -27.66 -14.22 5.46
C LYS A 282 -29.07 -13.77 5.86
N ASP A 283 -30.06 -14.33 5.18
CA ASP A 283 -31.50 -14.18 5.45
C ASP A 283 -32.01 -12.73 5.51
N SER A 284 -31.34 -11.78 4.83
CA SER A 284 -31.60 -10.32 4.98
C SER A 284 -31.60 -9.82 6.44
N GLU A 285 -30.93 -10.54 7.34
CA GLU A 285 -31.01 -10.32 8.81
C GLU A 285 -29.64 -10.27 9.48
N SER A 286 -28.59 -10.74 8.81
CA SER A 286 -27.26 -10.85 9.41
C SER A 286 -26.16 -10.63 8.39
N VAL A 287 -25.11 -9.92 8.79
CA VAL A 287 -23.97 -9.55 7.96
C VAL A 287 -22.70 -10.15 8.54
N TRP A 288 -21.84 -10.70 7.69
CA TRP A 288 -20.44 -10.99 7.98
C TRP A 288 -19.55 -10.10 7.12
N ILE A 289 -18.58 -9.40 7.73
CA ILE A 289 -17.55 -8.60 7.05
C ILE A 289 -16.18 -8.98 7.59
N SER A 290 -15.16 -9.07 6.74
CA SER A 290 -13.84 -9.54 7.14
C SER A 290 -12.69 -8.95 6.35
N SER A 291 -11.50 -9.00 6.95
CA SER A 291 -10.22 -8.82 6.26
C SER A 291 -9.76 -10.09 5.51
N GLY A 292 -10.31 -11.24 5.89
CA GLY A 292 -9.90 -12.58 5.45
C GLY A 292 -10.77 -13.20 4.35
N ASN A 293 -10.15 -14.05 3.54
CA ASN A 293 -10.83 -14.79 2.47
C ASN A 293 -11.44 -16.10 2.99
N TRP A 294 -12.24 -16.80 2.17
CA TRP A 294 -12.76 -18.13 2.51
C TRP A 294 -11.80 -19.22 2.03
N LYS A 295 -10.62 -19.28 2.67
CA LYS A 295 -9.54 -20.25 2.40
C LYS A 295 -8.88 -20.72 3.69
N GLU A 296 -8.13 -21.81 3.62
CA GLU A 296 -7.52 -22.46 4.79
C GLU A 296 -6.65 -21.53 5.64
N THR A 297 -5.88 -20.62 5.03
CA THR A 297 -5.02 -19.70 5.79
C THR A 297 -5.77 -18.56 6.49
N SER A 298 -7.04 -18.34 6.18
CA SER A 298 -7.89 -17.28 6.74
C SER A 298 -8.95 -17.82 7.70
N ALA A 299 -9.52 -18.99 7.37
CA ALA A 299 -10.47 -19.72 8.22
C ALA A 299 -9.98 -21.17 8.47
N PRO A 300 -8.83 -21.35 9.15
CA PRO A 300 -8.25 -22.66 9.39
C PRO A 300 -9.07 -23.49 10.40
N VAL A 301 -9.19 -24.79 10.14
CA VAL A 301 -9.84 -25.74 11.08
C VAL A 301 -8.93 -26.06 12.28
N ASP A 302 -7.62 -26.04 12.07
CA ASP A 302 -6.59 -26.35 13.07
C ASP A 302 -6.14 -25.12 13.88
N GLN A 303 -6.74 -23.96 13.63
CA GLN A 303 -6.42 -22.68 14.27
C GLN A 303 -4.98 -22.18 14.01
N THR A 304 -4.37 -22.60 12.89
CA THR A 304 -3.09 -22.08 12.43
C THR A 304 -3.26 -21.32 11.12
N GLY A 305 -2.97 -20.02 11.11
CA GLY A 305 -3.17 -19.19 9.92
C GLY A 305 -2.81 -17.73 10.11
N ASN A 306 -3.43 -16.86 9.30
CA ASN A 306 -3.18 -15.43 9.34
C ASN A 306 -3.89 -14.76 10.52
N ARG A 307 -3.30 -13.67 11.03
CA ARG A 307 -4.03 -12.72 11.88
C ARG A 307 -4.98 -11.88 11.03
N GLU A 308 -6.28 -12.00 11.28
CA GLU A 308 -7.36 -11.36 10.54
C GLU A 308 -8.53 -11.00 11.48
N TRP A 309 -9.27 -9.95 11.15
CA TRP A 309 -10.48 -9.56 11.90
C TRP A 309 -11.72 -9.76 11.04
N SER A 310 -12.77 -10.27 11.68
CA SER A 310 -14.09 -10.45 11.10
C SER A 310 -15.16 -10.04 12.10
N LEU A 311 -16.27 -9.53 11.60
CA LEU A 311 -17.41 -9.13 12.41
C LEU A 311 -18.67 -9.77 11.86
N ILE A 312 -19.47 -10.36 12.75
CA ILE A 312 -20.85 -10.78 12.44
C ILE A 312 -21.80 -9.83 13.17
N VAL A 313 -22.75 -9.22 12.46
CA VAL A 313 -23.78 -8.35 13.04
C VAL A 313 -25.16 -8.86 12.64
N ASN A 314 -26.00 -9.16 13.63
CA ASN A 314 -27.41 -9.47 13.41
C ASN A 314 -28.22 -8.16 13.45
N SER A 315 -28.65 -7.70 12.28
CA SER A 315 -29.42 -6.47 12.07
C SER A 315 -30.04 -6.49 10.68
N ILE A 316 -31.36 -6.28 10.59
CA ILE A 316 -32.09 -6.23 9.31
C ILE A 316 -31.75 -4.93 8.58
N ASP A 317 -31.71 -3.81 9.31
CA ASP A 317 -31.38 -2.51 8.73
C ASP A 317 -29.97 -2.50 8.11
N LEU A 318 -28.97 -3.04 8.82
CA LEU A 318 -27.61 -3.16 8.27
C LEU A 318 -27.54 -4.19 7.12
N ALA A 319 -28.21 -5.34 7.24
CA ALA A 319 -28.24 -6.34 6.18
C ALA A 319 -28.81 -5.79 4.87
N ASN A 320 -29.92 -5.03 4.94
CA ASN A 320 -30.49 -4.38 3.77
C ASN A 320 -29.57 -3.31 3.17
N LEU A 321 -28.85 -2.56 4.00
CA LEU A 321 -27.85 -1.60 3.52
C LEU A 321 -26.72 -2.30 2.75
N VAL A 322 -26.18 -3.39 3.30
CA VAL A 322 -25.15 -4.18 2.63
C VAL A 322 -25.68 -4.83 1.35
N LEU A 323 -26.88 -5.41 1.38
CA LEU A 323 -27.54 -5.97 0.19
C LEU A 323 -27.71 -4.93 -0.91
N SER A 324 -28.00 -3.66 -0.59
CA SER A 324 -28.09 -2.61 -1.60
C SER A 324 -26.78 -2.40 -2.39
N ARG A 325 -25.62 -2.59 -1.73
CA ARG A 325 -24.31 -2.57 -2.37
C ARG A 325 -24.10 -3.86 -3.18
N MET A 326 -24.51 -5.00 -2.63
CA MET A 326 -24.34 -6.30 -3.28
C MET A 326 -25.20 -6.46 -4.53
N GLU A 327 -26.44 -5.96 -4.53
CA GLU A 327 -27.37 -5.98 -5.67
C GLU A 327 -26.79 -5.25 -6.90
N TRP A 328 -26.02 -4.17 -6.66
CA TRP A 328 -25.31 -3.47 -7.74
C TRP A 328 -24.23 -4.36 -8.36
N ASP A 329 -23.38 -4.95 -7.52
CA ASP A 329 -22.25 -5.78 -7.92
C ASP A 329 -22.71 -7.13 -8.53
N GLU A 330 -23.91 -7.62 -8.20
CA GLU A 330 -24.51 -8.85 -8.73
C GLU A 330 -25.28 -8.66 -10.05
N ASN A 331 -25.41 -7.42 -10.53
CA ASN A 331 -26.21 -7.10 -11.71
C ASN A 331 -25.59 -7.66 -13.00
N GLN A 332 -26.12 -8.77 -13.50
CA GLN A 332 -25.68 -9.43 -14.74
C GLN A 332 -25.91 -8.61 -16.03
N ASN A 333 -26.58 -7.46 -15.96
CA ASN A 333 -26.64 -6.54 -17.11
C ASN A 333 -25.35 -5.71 -17.25
N SER A 334 -24.53 -5.64 -16.19
CA SER A 334 -23.21 -5.01 -16.21
C SER A 334 -22.24 -5.86 -17.01
N LEU A 335 -21.48 -5.23 -17.91
CA LEU A 335 -20.56 -5.95 -18.81
C LEU A 335 -19.42 -6.68 -18.09
N HIS A 336 -19.06 -6.26 -16.87
CA HIS A 336 -18.00 -6.85 -16.06
C HIS A 336 -18.49 -7.97 -15.14
N ILE A 337 -19.79 -8.34 -15.21
CA ILE A 337 -20.38 -9.41 -14.40
C ILE A 337 -20.89 -10.51 -15.31
N SER A 338 -20.45 -11.75 -15.07
CA SER A 338 -20.95 -12.91 -15.83
C SER A 338 -21.35 -14.08 -14.94
N ALA A 339 -22.45 -14.74 -15.31
CA ALA A 339 -22.84 -15.99 -14.67
C ALA A 339 -21.83 -17.11 -14.99
N HIS A 340 -21.68 -18.04 -14.03
CA HIS A 340 -20.85 -19.21 -14.16
C HIS A 340 -21.23 -20.05 -15.40
N GLN A 341 -20.23 -20.49 -16.16
CA GLN A 341 -20.36 -21.09 -17.49
C GLN A 341 -19.15 -22.01 -17.75
N SER A 342 -19.19 -22.78 -18.83
CA SER A 342 -18.14 -23.78 -19.16
C SER A 342 -16.68 -23.27 -19.19
N ARG A 343 -16.46 -21.97 -19.40
CA ARG A 343 -15.11 -21.36 -19.36
C ARG A 343 -14.57 -21.15 -17.94
N HIS A 344 -15.46 -21.13 -16.95
CA HIS A 344 -15.17 -21.01 -15.53
C HIS A 344 -15.05 -22.38 -14.84
N SER A 345 -15.25 -23.47 -15.59
CA SER A 345 -15.10 -24.82 -15.06
C SER A 345 -13.63 -25.13 -14.74
N PRO A 346 -13.36 -25.92 -13.70
CA PRO A 346 -12.01 -26.38 -13.38
C PRO A 346 -11.49 -27.36 -14.44
N SER A 347 -10.22 -27.72 -14.32
CA SER A 347 -9.60 -28.81 -15.04
C SER A 347 -10.29 -30.15 -14.74
N SER A 348 -10.23 -31.09 -15.69
CA SER A 348 -10.86 -32.41 -15.53
C SER A 348 -10.25 -33.28 -14.43
N GLU A 349 -9.06 -32.91 -13.94
CA GLU A 349 -8.35 -33.63 -12.88
C GLU A 349 -8.65 -33.06 -11.50
N TRP A 350 -9.29 -31.89 -11.42
CA TRP A 350 -9.60 -31.26 -10.15
C TRP A 350 -10.63 -32.07 -9.37
N THR A 351 -10.39 -32.19 -8.06
CA THR A 351 -11.33 -32.77 -7.10
C THR A 351 -11.29 -31.96 -5.81
N MET A 352 -12.45 -31.71 -5.22
CA MET A 352 -12.52 -31.08 -3.90
C MET A 352 -11.94 -32.01 -2.84
N ASP A 353 -11.11 -31.46 -1.96
CA ASP A 353 -10.61 -32.17 -0.79
C ASP A 353 -11.74 -32.56 0.16
N SER A 354 -11.50 -33.59 0.98
CA SER A 354 -12.48 -34.04 1.96
C SER A 354 -12.54 -33.08 3.13
N ALA A 355 -13.73 -32.53 3.41
CA ALA A 355 -13.96 -31.69 4.58
C ALA A 355 -13.64 -32.46 5.87
N HIS A 356 -12.82 -31.85 6.74
CA HIS A 356 -12.51 -32.41 8.04
C HIS A 356 -13.68 -32.24 9.02
N ASN A 357 -13.84 -33.19 9.94
CA ASN A 357 -14.83 -33.03 11.02
C ASN A 357 -14.32 -32.01 12.03
N ALA A 358 -15.06 -30.92 12.19
CA ALA A 358 -14.79 -29.89 13.19
C ALA A 358 -14.71 -30.46 14.63
N THR A 359 -13.86 -29.86 15.45
CA THR A 359 -13.86 -30.03 16.90
C THR A 359 -14.99 -29.20 17.54
N SER A 360 -15.26 -29.35 18.84
CA SER A 360 -16.51 -28.90 19.46
C SER A 360 -16.84 -27.42 19.22
N GLN A 361 -18.05 -27.16 18.71
CA GLN A 361 -18.62 -25.84 18.54
C GLN A 361 -18.88 -25.17 19.89
N ASN A 362 -18.11 -24.13 20.23
CA ASN A 362 -18.54 -23.17 21.23
C ASN A 362 -19.41 -22.12 20.54
N THR A 363 -20.50 -21.71 21.19
CA THR A 363 -21.29 -20.58 20.71
C THR A 363 -20.46 -19.31 20.90
N PRO A 364 -20.27 -18.48 19.85
CA PRO A 364 -19.54 -17.24 19.99
C PRO A 364 -20.17 -16.32 21.03
N GLU A 365 -19.34 -15.58 21.75
CA GLU A 365 -19.79 -14.55 22.67
C GLU A 365 -20.31 -13.34 21.88
N SER A 366 -21.56 -12.98 22.11
CA SER A 366 -22.23 -11.88 21.42
C SER A 366 -22.40 -10.67 22.32
N ILE A 367 -22.10 -9.49 21.79
CA ILE A 367 -22.33 -8.19 22.40
C ILE A 367 -23.70 -7.69 21.96
N ALA A 368 -24.47 -7.13 22.89
CA ALA A 368 -25.81 -6.61 22.61
C ALA A 368 -25.75 -5.16 22.10
N GLY A 369 -26.59 -4.85 21.11
CA GLY A 369 -26.74 -3.52 20.53
C GLY A 369 -27.70 -2.61 21.32
N PRO A 370 -28.20 -1.53 20.68
CA PRO A 370 -28.00 -1.17 19.28
C PRO A 370 -26.56 -0.71 18.98
N PHE A 371 -26.21 -0.68 17.70
CA PHE A 371 -24.93 -0.19 17.18
C PHE A 371 -25.19 0.92 16.17
N ASP A 372 -24.39 1.96 16.21
CA ASP A 372 -24.31 2.95 15.15
C ASP A 372 -22.92 2.90 14.50
N GLY A 373 -22.85 3.36 13.26
CA GLY A 373 -21.64 3.24 12.48
C GLY A 373 -21.83 3.61 11.03
N LYS A 374 -20.85 3.22 10.21
CA LYS A 374 -20.77 3.51 8.80
C LYS A 374 -20.35 2.29 8.00
N LEU A 375 -21.11 1.95 6.96
CA LEU A 375 -20.68 1.04 5.91
C LEU A 375 -19.75 1.81 4.96
N ILE A 376 -18.56 1.26 4.76
CA ILE A 376 -17.49 1.84 3.95
C ILE A 376 -17.39 1.00 2.68
N THR A 377 -17.37 1.63 1.51
CA THR A 377 -17.35 0.95 0.21
C THR A 377 -16.37 1.64 -0.74
N CYS A 378 -15.44 0.89 -1.34
CA CYS A 378 -14.50 1.44 -2.33
C CYS A 378 -14.95 1.20 -3.78
N PRO A 379 -14.60 2.13 -4.70
CA PRO A 379 -13.96 3.44 -4.49
C PRO A 379 -15.01 4.54 -4.21
N ASP A 380 -16.14 4.19 -3.60
CA ASP A 380 -17.27 5.09 -3.34
C ASP A 380 -16.96 6.14 -2.28
N ASP A 381 -17.15 5.76 -1.02
CA ASP A 381 -17.07 6.62 0.15
C ASP A 381 -15.89 6.24 1.04
N CYS A 382 -15.09 5.25 0.65
CA CYS A 382 -14.18 4.60 1.60
C CYS A 382 -13.04 5.49 2.08
N VAL A 383 -12.39 6.23 1.19
CA VAL A 383 -11.29 7.13 1.55
C VAL A 383 -11.81 8.27 2.42
N ALA A 384 -12.88 8.95 1.99
CA ALA A 384 -13.48 10.03 2.76
C ALA A 384 -13.94 9.57 4.16
N SER A 385 -14.52 8.37 4.25
CA SER A 385 -14.97 7.80 5.53
C SER A 385 -13.80 7.43 6.45
N THR A 386 -12.72 6.89 5.89
CA THR A 386 -11.52 6.54 6.66
C THR A 386 -10.79 7.79 7.15
N VAL A 387 -10.67 8.82 6.30
CA VAL A 387 -10.14 10.14 6.70
C VAL A 387 -10.99 10.77 7.80
N GLN A 388 -12.31 10.72 7.67
CA GLN A 388 -13.24 11.23 8.69
C GLN A 388 -13.08 10.50 10.02
N MET A 389 -12.95 9.17 9.98
CA MET A 389 -12.68 8.34 11.15
C MET A 389 -11.37 8.76 11.84
N ILE A 390 -10.26 8.84 11.11
CA ILE A 390 -8.96 9.28 11.64
C ILE A 390 -9.04 10.69 12.22
N SER A 391 -9.70 11.61 11.51
CA SER A 391 -9.85 13.00 11.92
C SER A 391 -10.70 13.16 13.19
N SER A 392 -11.58 12.19 13.48
CA SER A 392 -12.43 12.18 14.67
C SER A 392 -11.72 11.77 15.95
N ALA A 393 -10.54 11.14 15.84
CA ALA A 393 -9.80 10.64 16.99
C ALA A 393 -9.39 11.77 17.95
N GLU A 394 -9.63 11.57 19.24
CA GLU A 394 -9.29 12.51 20.31
C GLU A 394 -8.09 12.08 21.16
N SER A 395 -7.78 10.78 21.21
CA SER A 395 -6.81 10.21 22.16
C SER A 395 -5.89 9.15 21.56
N SER A 396 -6.40 8.21 20.76
CA SER A 396 -5.61 7.10 20.24
C SER A 396 -6.14 6.56 18.91
N ILE A 397 -5.21 6.07 18.08
CA ILE A 397 -5.45 5.35 16.84
C ILE A 397 -4.55 4.11 16.84
N ASP A 398 -5.16 2.92 16.82
CA ASP A 398 -4.46 1.64 16.72
C ASP A 398 -4.74 1.02 15.34
N LEU A 399 -3.71 0.90 14.51
CA LEU A 399 -3.80 0.42 13.13
C LEU A 399 -3.18 -0.97 13.00
N SER A 400 -3.96 -1.93 12.52
CA SER A 400 -3.51 -3.30 12.23
C SER A 400 -3.75 -3.57 10.75
N VAL A 401 -2.75 -3.31 9.93
CA VAL A 401 -2.88 -3.28 8.47
C VAL A 401 -1.80 -4.13 7.82
N GLN A 402 -2.14 -4.78 6.70
CA GLN A 402 -1.19 -5.58 5.95
C GLN A 402 -0.02 -4.74 5.42
N TYR A 403 -0.34 -3.54 4.91
CA TYR A 403 0.61 -2.54 4.46
C TYR A 403 -0.10 -1.17 4.47
N LEU A 404 0.69 -0.10 4.42
CA LEU A 404 0.25 1.29 4.29
C LEU A 404 1.13 1.94 3.23
N ASP A 405 0.62 2.13 2.02
CA ASP A 405 1.38 2.77 0.95
C ASP A 405 1.55 4.26 1.28
N LEU A 406 2.74 4.80 1.13
CA LEU A 406 3.02 6.22 1.37
C LEU A 406 2.66 7.07 0.15
N ASP A 407 3.07 6.65 -1.04
CA ASP A 407 3.15 7.49 -2.24
C ASP A 407 2.00 7.21 -3.21
N TRP A 408 0.80 7.69 -2.90
CA TRP A 408 -0.33 7.66 -3.82
C TRP A 408 -1.26 8.86 -3.71
N TYR A 409 -2.08 9.06 -4.75
CA TYR A 409 -2.91 10.24 -4.90
C TYR A 409 -4.40 9.90 -4.81
N TRP A 410 -5.17 10.71 -4.08
CA TRP A 410 -6.63 10.66 -4.11
C TRP A 410 -7.20 11.88 -4.82
N GLY A 411 -7.95 11.66 -5.90
CA GLY A 411 -8.40 12.74 -6.76
C GLY A 411 -7.19 13.43 -7.40
N PHE A 412 -6.82 14.59 -6.84
CA PHE A 412 -5.74 15.47 -7.29
C PHE A 412 -4.77 15.89 -6.17
N GLY A 413 -4.96 15.35 -4.95
CA GLY A 413 -4.09 15.60 -3.80
C GLY A 413 -3.19 14.41 -3.47
N GLU A 414 -2.23 14.62 -2.58
CA GLU A 414 -1.37 13.60 -1.97
C GLU A 414 -2.21 12.57 -1.18
N ASN A 415 -1.52 11.59 -0.58
CA ASN A 415 -2.14 10.51 0.18
C ASN A 415 -2.94 11.05 1.39
N PRO A 416 -4.28 11.02 1.34
CA PRO A 416 -5.09 11.67 2.37
C PRO A 416 -5.11 10.89 3.69
N LEU A 417 -4.73 9.60 3.66
CA LEU A 417 -4.63 8.80 4.89
C LEU A 417 -3.41 9.19 5.70
N ILE A 418 -2.26 9.39 5.05
CA ILE A 418 -1.02 9.85 5.70
C ILE A 418 -1.19 11.26 6.26
N GLU A 419 -1.78 12.18 5.47
CA GLU A 419 -2.07 13.53 5.94
C GLU A 419 -2.99 13.51 7.17
N ALA A 420 -4.07 12.74 7.14
CA ALA A 420 -5.00 12.64 8.27
C ALA A 420 -4.35 12.07 9.54
N LEU A 421 -3.49 11.05 9.40
CA LEU A 421 -2.75 10.46 10.51
C LEU A 421 -1.73 11.45 11.09
N HIS A 422 -0.98 12.14 10.22
CA HIS A 422 -0.02 13.15 10.65
C HIS A 422 -0.69 14.30 11.41
N GLU A 423 -1.81 14.80 10.89
CA GLU A 423 -2.63 15.82 11.56
C GLU A 423 -3.19 15.32 12.90
N ALA A 424 -3.59 14.04 13.01
CA ALA A 424 -3.97 13.46 14.29
C ALA A 424 -2.81 13.44 15.29
N ALA A 425 -1.63 13.03 14.86
CA ALA A 425 -0.42 13.02 15.69
C ALA A 425 -0.05 14.44 16.16
N ILE A 426 -0.14 15.46 15.30
CA ILE A 426 0.07 16.88 15.66
C ILE A 426 -0.93 17.35 16.72
N ARG A 427 -2.19 16.88 16.67
CA ARG A 427 -3.20 17.17 17.69
C ARG A 427 -2.90 16.49 19.04
N GLY A 428 -1.90 15.62 19.12
CA GLY A 428 -1.51 14.89 20.32
C GLY A 428 -2.22 13.54 20.50
N VAL A 429 -2.80 13.00 19.41
CA VAL A 429 -3.39 11.65 19.39
C VAL A 429 -2.25 10.64 19.30
N GLN A 430 -2.26 9.62 20.16
CA GLN A 430 -1.30 8.51 20.08
C GLN A 430 -1.59 7.64 18.87
N ILE A 431 -0.57 7.26 18.09
CA ILE A 431 -0.72 6.36 16.95
C ILE A 431 0.16 5.14 17.13
N ARG A 432 -0.45 3.95 17.10
CA ARG A 432 0.23 2.66 17.13
C ARG A 432 -0.08 1.91 15.84
N LEU A 433 0.94 1.65 15.03
CA LEU A 433 0.82 0.96 13.74
C LEU A 433 1.52 -0.40 13.78
N ILE A 434 0.80 -1.46 13.40
CA ILE A 434 1.34 -2.79 13.16
C ILE A 434 1.25 -3.11 11.66
N LEU A 435 2.38 -3.47 11.07
CA LEU A 435 2.54 -3.87 9.67
C LEU A 435 2.91 -5.34 9.54
N ASN A 436 2.77 -5.88 8.33
CA ASN A 436 3.10 -7.27 8.05
C ASN A 436 4.61 -7.50 7.86
N GLY A 437 5.24 -8.18 8.82
CA GLY A 437 6.66 -8.57 8.74
C GLY A 437 7.01 -9.53 7.61
N PHE A 438 6.05 -10.30 7.09
CA PHE A 438 6.31 -11.34 6.09
C PHE A 438 6.84 -10.80 4.76
N TYR A 439 6.49 -9.56 4.39
CA TYR A 439 6.88 -8.95 3.12
C TYR A 439 7.96 -7.87 3.26
N ALA A 440 8.37 -7.52 4.49
CA ALA A 440 9.25 -6.39 4.77
C ALA A 440 10.66 -6.50 4.14
N GLU A 441 11.10 -7.70 3.78
CA GLU A 441 12.37 -7.90 3.05
C GLU A 441 12.28 -7.61 1.54
N TRP A 442 11.07 -7.60 0.97
CA TRP A 442 10.82 -7.54 -0.48
C TRP A 442 10.08 -6.27 -0.88
N ASP A 443 9.49 -5.60 0.09
CA ASP A 443 8.67 -4.40 -0.06
C ASP A 443 9.27 -3.30 0.82
N ASP A 444 10.11 -2.47 0.20
CA ASP A 444 10.81 -1.37 0.87
C ASP A 444 9.82 -0.34 1.45
N GLU A 445 8.59 -0.21 0.89
CA GLU A 445 7.58 0.74 1.38
C GLU A 445 7.12 0.41 2.81
N ILE A 446 7.13 -0.87 3.19
CA ILE A 446 6.82 -1.28 4.56
C ILE A 446 7.85 -0.69 5.53
N ARG A 447 9.14 -0.75 5.18
CA ARG A 447 10.21 -0.18 6.00
C ARG A 447 10.21 1.34 5.98
N ASP A 448 9.95 1.94 4.83
CA ASP A 448 9.82 3.40 4.72
C ASP A 448 8.69 3.94 5.60
N THR A 449 7.57 3.19 5.70
CA THR A 449 6.48 3.53 6.63
C THR A 449 6.93 3.46 8.09
N ILE A 450 7.72 2.46 8.46
CA ILE A 450 8.27 2.36 9.83
C ILE A 450 9.19 3.55 10.12
N HIS A 451 10.10 3.88 9.20
CA HIS A 451 10.99 5.03 9.34
C HIS A 451 10.24 6.37 9.42
N LEU A 452 9.17 6.54 8.64
CA LEU A 452 8.33 7.74 8.71
C LEU A 452 7.73 7.91 10.12
N PHE A 453 7.15 6.85 10.69
CA PHE A 453 6.51 6.92 12.00
C PHE A 453 7.54 7.07 13.13
N ASN A 454 8.63 6.32 13.09
CA ASN A 454 9.55 6.21 14.22
C ASN A 454 10.69 7.22 14.15
N THR A 455 11.28 7.45 12.98
CA THR A 455 12.43 8.36 12.83
C THR A 455 11.98 9.79 12.57
N ASP A 456 11.04 10.01 11.65
CA ASP A 456 10.54 11.36 11.36
C ASP A 456 9.52 11.82 12.41
N TRP A 457 8.35 11.17 12.50
CA TRP A 457 7.28 11.64 13.38
C TRP A 457 7.66 11.55 14.86
N ASN A 458 8.09 10.39 15.34
CA ASN A 458 8.48 10.22 16.74
C ASN A 458 9.82 10.89 17.06
N GLY A 459 10.90 10.47 16.41
CA GLY A 459 12.25 10.91 16.75
C GLY A 459 12.53 12.39 16.43
N THR A 460 12.14 12.85 15.24
CA THR A 460 12.47 14.20 14.76
C THR A 460 11.43 15.24 15.16
N GLN A 461 10.14 14.93 15.02
CA GLN A 461 9.06 15.86 15.32
C GLN A 461 8.53 15.77 16.76
N GLY A 462 8.84 14.68 17.48
CA GLY A 462 8.40 14.47 18.87
C GLY A 462 6.92 14.11 19.00
N LEU A 463 6.33 13.53 17.96
CA LEU A 463 4.94 13.07 17.94
C LEU A 463 4.81 11.68 18.58
N ASP A 464 3.68 11.40 19.24
CA ASP A 464 3.42 10.07 19.84
C ASP A 464 2.92 9.09 18.77
N ALA A 465 3.78 8.77 17.81
CA ALA A 465 3.53 7.80 16.76
C ALA A 465 4.55 6.68 16.84
N THR A 466 4.15 5.42 16.68
CA THR A 466 5.07 4.29 16.63
C THR A 466 4.54 3.23 15.68
N ALA A 467 5.40 2.74 14.79
CA ALA A 467 5.12 1.64 13.88
C ALA A 467 6.05 0.44 14.16
N ARG A 468 5.58 -0.77 13.90
CA ARG A 468 6.45 -1.96 13.91
C ARG A 468 5.94 -3.10 13.06
N LEU A 469 6.79 -4.10 12.85
CA LEU A 469 6.39 -5.35 12.24
C LEU A 469 5.72 -6.27 13.25
N MET A 470 4.67 -6.98 12.84
CA MET A 470 4.09 -8.05 13.65
C MET A 470 4.98 -9.29 13.56
N SER A 471 5.50 -9.74 14.71
CA SER A 471 6.16 -11.03 14.80
C SER A 471 5.21 -12.20 14.52
N THR A 472 5.77 -13.34 14.15
CA THR A 472 5.05 -14.59 13.93
C THR A 472 4.93 -15.41 15.23
N SER A 473 4.20 -16.52 15.19
CA SER A 473 4.18 -17.53 16.26
C SER A 473 3.82 -18.89 15.69
N GLU A 474 3.84 -19.94 16.53
CA GLU A 474 3.51 -21.30 16.09
C GLU A 474 2.13 -21.41 15.40
N ASN A 475 1.15 -20.60 15.81
CA ASN A 475 -0.21 -20.60 15.26
C ASN A 475 -0.51 -19.39 14.36
N ILE A 476 0.29 -18.33 14.36
CA ILE A 476 0.06 -17.13 13.55
C ILE A 476 1.19 -16.97 12.52
N SER A 477 0.87 -17.14 11.25
CA SER A 477 1.85 -17.13 10.16
C SER A 477 2.25 -15.73 9.68
N LYS A 478 1.30 -14.79 9.63
CA LYS A 478 1.52 -13.39 9.20
C LYS A 478 0.33 -12.49 9.55
N LEU A 479 0.53 -11.19 9.45
CA LEU A 479 -0.55 -10.20 9.54
C LEU A 479 -1.27 -10.07 8.19
N HIS A 480 -2.58 -10.28 8.17
CA HIS A 480 -3.42 -10.04 7.00
C HIS A 480 -4.69 -9.24 7.36
N ASN A 481 -4.56 -8.34 8.33
CA ASN A 481 -5.65 -7.48 8.75
C ASN A 481 -5.68 -6.16 7.96
N LYS A 482 -6.82 -5.46 8.01
CA LYS A 482 -7.03 -4.11 7.46
C LYS A 482 -7.93 -3.30 8.39
N GLY A 483 -7.59 -3.34 9.68
CA GLY A 483 -8.42 -2.81 10.75
C GLY A 483 -7.82 -1.60 11.44
N ALA A 484 -8.70 -0.83 12.07
CA ALA A 484 -8.32 0.30 12.91
C ALA A 484 -9.21 0.37 14.15
N ILE A 485 -8.68 0.84 15.27
CA ILE A 485 -9.44 1.14 16.48
C ILE A 485 -9.20 2.60 16.83
N ILE A 486 -10.28 3.34 17.10
CA ILE A 486 -10.24 4.76 17.43
C ILE A 486 -10.71 4.95 18.87
N ASP A 487 -9.87 5.59 19.68
CA ASP A 487 -10.15 5.96 21.08
C ASP A 487 -10.60 4.80 21.97
N GLY A 488 -10.26 3.55 21.61
CA GLY A 488 -10.76 2.34 22.26
C GLY A 488 -12.29 2.16 22.23
N SER A 489 -12.99 2.96 21.41
CA SER A 489 -14.46 3.05 21.42
C SER A 489 -15.10 2.75 20.07
N SER A 490 -14.33 2.81 18.98
CA SER A 490 -14.80 2.51 17.64
C SER A 490 -13.84 1.57 16.93
N VAL A 491 -14.36 0.68 16.08
CA VAL A 491 -13.54 -0.28 15.32
C VAL A 491 -13.94 -0.32 13.85
N LEU A 492 -12.93 -0.29 12.98
CA LEU A 492 -13.04 -0.57 11.55
C LEU A 492 -12.61 -2.01 11.28
N VAL A 493 -13.50 -2.79 10.66
CA VAL A 493 -13.22 -4.13 10.14
C VAL A 493 -13.59 -4.17 8.66
N GLY A 494 -12.71 -4.65 7.79
CA GLY A 494 -12.99 -4.69 6.36
C GLY A 494 -11.87 -5.25 5.53
N SER A 495 -12.03 -5.14 4.21
CA SER A 495 -11.11 -5.74 3.23
C SER A 495 -10.09 -4.78 2.62
N MET A 496 -10.31 -3.47 2.77
CA MET A 496 -9.53 -2.41 2.12
C MET A 496 -8.12 -2.31 2.69
N ASN A 497 -7.11 -2.74 1.92
CA ASN A 497 -5.73 -2.42 2.24
C ASN A 497 -5.52 -0.89 2.18
N TRP A 498 -4.59 -0.35 2.96
CA TRP A 498 -4.39 1.09 3.05
C TRP A 498 -3.41 1.56 1.98
N GLY A 499 -3.80 1.38 0.72
CA GLY A 499 -3.00 1.69 -0.44
C GLY A 499 -3.82 1.99 -1.68
N SER A 500 -3.14 2.44 -2.73
CA SER A 500 -3.76 3.08 -3.90
C SER A 500 -4.74 2.15 -4.64
N SER A 501 -4.34 0.91 -4.86
CA SER A 501 -5.13 -0.07 -5.62
C SER A 501 -6.48 -0.35 -4.95
N ALA A 502 -6.46 -0.56 -3.62
CA ALA A 502 -7.66 -0.83 -2.85
C ALA A 502 -8.61 0.38 -2.80
N ALA A 503 -8.04 1.57 -2.56
CA ALA A 503 -8.80 2.81 -2.46
C ALA A 503 -9.43 3.26 -3.80
N LEU A 504 -8.68 3.17 -4.90
CA LEU A 504 -9.03 3.78 -6.19
C LEU A 504 -9.68 2.83 -7.18
N ARG A 505 -9.38 1.53 -7.10
CA ARG A 505 -9.69 0.57 -8.16
C ARG A 505 -10.39 -0.69 -7.69
N ASN A 506 -10.15 -1.18 -6.49
CA ASN A 506 -10.82 -2.40 -6.05
C ASN A 506 -12.23 -2.11 -5.54
N ARG A 507 -13.09 -3.11 -5.69
CA ARG A 507 -14.36 -3.15 -5.00
C ARG A 507 -14.13 -3.73 -3.60
N GLU A 508 -14.14 -2.88 -2.59
CA GLU A 508 -13.88 -3.23 -1.18
C GLU A 508 -15.11 -2.91 -0.33
N MET A 509 -15.28 -3.60 0.80
CA MET A 509 -16.26 -3.22 1.82
C MET A 509 -15.65 -3.33 3.22
N GLY A 510 -16.05 -2.41 4.10
CA GLY A 510 -15.69 -2.40 5.50
C GLY A 510 -16.80 -1.78 6.35
N ILE A 511 -16.70 -1.94 7.66
CA ILE A 511 -17.68 -1.43 8.60
C ILE A 511 -16.94 -0.75 9.76
N LEU A 512 -17.28 0.51 10.00
CA LEU A 512 -16.90 1.26 11.20
C LEU A 512 -18.08 1.16 12.18
N ILE A 513 -17.85 0.64 13.39
CA ILE A 513 -18.86 0.55 14.46
C ILE A 513 -18.39 1.26 15.71
N ASN A 514 -19.28 2.05 16.30
CA ASN A 514 -19.07 2.78 17.54
C ASN A 514 -19.62 1.94 18.71
N ASN A 515 -18.74 1.21 19.40
CA ASN A 515 -19.09 0.43 20.59
C ASN A 515 -17.83 0.07 21.39
N GLU A 516 -17.71 0.59 22.62
CA GLU A 516 -16.55 0.37 23.51
C GLU A 516 -16.32 -1.09 23.87
N GLU A 517 -17.39 -1.86 24.13
CA GLU A 517 -17.28 -3.28 24.47
C GLU A 517 -16.72 -4.08 23.28
N LEU A 518 -17.23 -3.81 22.07
CA LEU A 518 -16.75 -4.46 20.85
C LEU A 518 -15.31 -4.05 20.52
N ALA A 519 -15.01 -2.74 20.57
CA ALA A 519 -13.67 -2.22 20.33
C ALA A 519 -12.65 -2.83 21.31
N SER A 520 -13.03 -3.07 22.57
CA SER A 520 -12.14 -3.66 23.58
C SER A 520 -11.69 -5.10 23.25
N VAL A 521 -12.51 -5.88 22.53
CA VAL A 521 -12.14 -7.23 22.09
C VAL A 521 -11.03 -7.17 21.05
N TYR A 522 -11.18 -6.30 20.04
CA TYR A 522 -10.15 -6.09 19.02
C TYR A 522 -8.90 -5.43 19.59
N LEU A 523 -9.05 -4.49 20.53
CA LEU A 523 -7.93 -3.85 21.21
C LEU A 523 -7.10 -4.87 22.01
N SER A 524 -7.77 -5.84 22.66
CA SER A 524 -7.06 -6.92 23.37
C SER A 524 -6.24 -7.80 22.41
N SER A 525 -6.78 -8.10 21.21
CA SER A 525 -6.03 -8.79 20.16
C SER A 525 -4.86 -7.94 19.67
N PHE A 526 -5.10 -6.66 19.40
CA PHE A 526 -4.09 -5.71 18.97
C PHE A 526 -2.94 -5.63 19.97
N ASP A 527 -3.23 -5.49 21.27
CA ASP A 527 -2.22 -5.41 22.32
C ASP A 527 -1.41 -6.72 22.45
N SER A 528 -2.05 -7.87 22.23
CA SER A 528 -1.33 -9.15 22.18
C SER A 528 -0.38 -9.23 20.99
N ASP A 529 -0.80 -8.76 19.82
CA ASP A 529 0.06 -8.70 18.65
C ASP A 529 1.10 -7.59 18.80
N TRP A 530 0.80 -6.56 19.61
CA TRP A 530 1.71 -5.47 19.90
C TRP A 530 2.85 -5.89 20.83
N GLY A 531 2.58 -6.77 21.78
CA GLY A 531 3.61 -7.33 22.65
C GLY A 531 4.35 -8.53 22.05
N ARG A 532 3.98 -9.01 20.87
CA ARG A 532 4.51 -10.26 20.32
C ARG A 532 5.95 -10.08 19.84
N MET A 533 6.76 -11.10 20.11
CA MET A 533 8.17 -11.20 19.68
C MET A 533 8.42 -12.58 19.08
N ASP A 534 9.34 -12.67 18.13
CA ASP A 534 9.95 -13.92 17.67
C ASP A 534 11.47 -13.73 17.54
N SER A 535 12.19 -14.78 17.12
CA SER A 535 13.65 -14.77 17.06
C SER A 535 14.24 -14.02 15.85
N SER A 536 13.42 -13.44 14.97
CA SER A 536 13.86 -12.97 13.66
C SER A 536 13.28 -11.65 13.19
N THR A 537 12.18 -11.19 13.80
CA THR A 537 11.59 -9.89 13.48
C THR A 537 12.56 -8.80 13.87
N ASP A 538 12.84 -7.92 12.91
CA ASP A 538 13.69 -6.73 13.03
C ASP A 538 12.88 -5.59 12.40
N SER A 539 12.21 -4.83 13.25
CA SER A 539 11.23 -3.84 12.85
C SER A 539 11.87 -2.62 12.20
N ASP A 540 13.01 -2.15 12.70
CA ASP A 540 13.69 -0.95 12.19
C ASP A 540 14.84 -1.25 11.21
N GLY A 541 15.09 -2.52 10.92
CA GLY A 541 15.98 -2.97 9.86
C GLY A 541 17.46 -2.80 10.17
N ASP A 542 17.82 -2.77 11.46
CA ASP A 542 19.17 -2.45 11.90
C ASP A 542 20.08 -3.68 12.07
N LEU A 543 19.51 -4.87 11.81
CA LEU A 543 20.08 -6.22 11.88
C LEU A 543 20.14 -6.82 13.29
N MET A 544 19.56 -6.15 14.28
CA MET A 544 19.31 -6.70 15.62
C MET A 544 17.81 -7.05 15.72
N PRO A 545 17.43 -8.28 16.10
CA PRO A 545 16.03 -8.61 16.23
C PRO A 545 15.38 -7.96 17.46
N ASP A 546 14.09 -7.59 17.32
CA ASP A 546 13.29 -6.92 18.33
C ASP A 546 13.37 -7.59 19.71
N PHE A 547 13.40 -8.93 19.76
CA PHE A 547 13.46 -9.69 21.02
C PHE A 547 14.76 -9.47 21.79
N TRP A 548 15.88 -9.32 21.07
CA TRP A 548 17.21 -9.16 21.64
C TRP A 548 17.38 -7.73 22.14
N GLU A 549 16.86 -6.77 21.38
CA GLU A 549 16.85 -5.37 21.78
C GLU A 549 16.01 -5.13 23.04
N ASP A 550 14.79 -5.69 23.10
CA ASP A 550 13.95 -5.61 24.30
C ASP A 550 14.61 -6.26 25.54
N LEU A 551 15.36 -7.35 25.34
CA LEU A 551 16.10 -8.03 26.41
C LEU A 551 17.14 -7.11 27.06
N TYR A 552 17.84 -6.29 26.27
CA TYR A 552 18.90 -5.40 26.73
C TYR A 552 18.46 -3.93 26.88
N GLY A 553 17.18 -3.63 26.67
CA GLY A 553 16.63 -2.28 26.81
C GLY A 553 17.05 -1.31 25.70
N LEU A 554 17.37 -1.84 24.51
CA LEU A 554 17.57 -1.12 23.26
C LEU A 554 16.22 -0.82 22.59
N ASN A 555 16.23 -0.01 21.54
CA ASN A 555 15.03 0.49 20.88
C ASN A 555 14.68 -0.27 19.60
N ARG A 556 13.91 -1.34 19.78
CA ARG A 556 13.34 -2.19 18.70
C ARG A 556 12.47 -1.53 17.62
N HIS A 557 12.34 -0.22 17.62
CA HIS A 557 11.54 0.49 16.62
C HIS A 557 12.30 1.64 15.96
N SER A 558 13.53 1.95 16.37
CA SER A 558 14.32 2.99 15.73
C SER A 558 15.80 2.81 15.97
N ALA A 559 16.49 2.41 14.91
CA ALA A 559 17.94 2.39 14.79
C ALA A 559 18.59 3.76 15.02
N ALA A 560 17.85 4.86 14.85
CA ALA A 560 18.39 6.20 15.00
C ALA A 560 18.50 6.61 16.48
N VAL A 561 19.70 7.04 16.88
CA VAL A 561 19.94 7.59 18.23
C VAL A 561 19.72 9.10 18.21
N ILE A 562 18.59 9.53 18.77
CA ILE A 562 18.13 10.92 18.75
C ILE A 562 19.24 11.88 19.24
N GLY A 563 19.52 12.90 18.43
CA GLY A 563 20.51 13.94 18.73
C GLY A 563 21.95 13.57 18.37
N THR A 564 22.17 12.42 17.73
CA THR A 564 23.49 12.00 17.24
C THR A 564 23.43 11.61 15.76
N ALA A 565 24.60 11.39 15.14
CA ALA A 565 24.72 10.78 13.82
C ALA A 565 25.01 9.28 13.91
N LEU A 566 24.92 8.70 15.11
CA LEU A 566 25.17 7.28 15.36
C LEU A 566 23.85 6.51 15.27
N SER A 567 23.98 5.23 14.96
CA SER A 567 22.89 4.28 14.94
C SER A 567 23.06 3.30 16.11
N GLU A 568 21.96 2.73 16.61
CA GLU A 568 21.95 1.96 17.85
C GLU A 568 22.84 0.72 17.78
N GLN A 569 22.82 -0.01 16.67
CA GLN A 569 23.70 -1.15 16.41
C GLN A 569 25.21 -0.80 16.38
N SER A 570 25.56 0.50 16.23
CA SER A 570 26.94 0.98 16.24
C SER A 570 27.44 1.42 17.62
N MET A 571 26.55 1.42 18.64
CA MET A 571 26.90 1.82 20.00
C MET A 571 27.65 0.70 20.74
N ASP A 572 28.49 1.12 21.68
CA ASP A 572 29.28 0.29 22.60
C ASP A 572 28.98 0.81 24.03
N PRO A 573 27.87 0.36 24.66
CA PRO A 573 27.37 0.92 25.91
C PRO A 573 28.26 0.69 27.13
N ASP A 574 29.01 -0.41 27.15
CA ASP A 574 29.90 -0.80 28.25
C ASP A 574 31.38 -0.43 27.99
N SER A 575 31.70 0.07 26.80
CA SER A 575 32.99 0.62 26.39
C SER A 575 34.12 -0.40 26.39
N ASP A 576 33.80 -1.63 26.00
CA ASP A 576 34.73 -2.75 25.98
C ASP A 576 35.43 -2.92 24.59
N GLY A 577 34.90 -2.22 23.57
CA GLY A 577 35.41 -2.21 22.20
C GLY A 577 34.59 -3.03 21.20
N LEU A 578 33.50 -3.67 21.63
CA LEU A 578 32.53 -4.37 20.79
C LEU A 578 31.23 -3.55 20.73
N ASN A 579 30.58 -3.54 19.56
CA ASN A 579 29.32 -2.82 19.41
C ASN A 579 28.12 -3.76 19.50
N ASN A 580 26.93 -3.21 19.75
CA ASN A 580 25.69 -3.96 19.91
C ASN A 580 25.44 -4.99 18.78
N LEU A 581 25.73 -4.64 17.52
CA LEU A 581 25.56 -5.59 16.42
C LEU A 581 26.49 -6.81 16.55
N ASN A 582 27.77 -6.57 16.84
CA ASN A 582 28.73 -7.64 16.97
C ASN A 582 28.50 -8.46 18.24
N GLU A 583 28.05 -7.83 19.33
CA GLU A 583 27.55 -8.51 20.53
C GLU A 583 26.46 -9.52 20.17
N TYR A 584 25.42 -9.07 19.46
CA TYR A 584 24.36 -9.96 18.99
C TYR A 584 24.88 -11.10 18.10
N LEU A 585 25.73 -10.78 17.11
CA LEU A 585 26.27 -11.78 16.16
C LEU A 585 27.16 -12.83 16.85
N LEU A 586 27.85 -12.45 17.92
CA LEU A 586 28.74 -13.33 18.65
C LEU A 586 28.06 -14.02 19.84
N GLY A 587 26.90 -13.53 20.27
CA GLY A 587 26.10 -14.07 21.37
C GLY A 587 26.40 -13.44 22.74
N GLY A 588 27.08 -12.30 22.77
CA GLY A 588 27.48 -11.59 23.97
C GLY A 588 26.37 -10.73 24.60
N ASN A 589 26.75 -9.97 25.61
CA ASN A 589 25.89 -9.09 26.40
C ASN A 589 26.38 -7.63 26.24
N PRO A 590 25.65 -6.76 25.53
CA PRO A 590 26.08 -5.39 25.23
C PRO A 590 26.16 -4.45 26.44
N LEU A 591 25.91 -4.96 27.64
CA LEU A 591 25.95 -4.24 28.91
C LEU A 591 27.02 -4.78 29.86
N GLU A 592 27.79 -5.80 29.47
CA GLU A 592 28.84 -6.43 30.26
C GLU A 592 30.15 -6.53 29.48
N VAL A 593 31.18 -5.82 29.96
CA VAL A 593 32.52 -5.79 29.35
C VAL A 593 33.24 -7.14 29.22
N ASP A 594 32.66 -8.22 29.72
CA ASP A 594 33.19 -9.58 29.84
C ASP A 594 31.99 -10.52 30.09
N THR A 595 31.38 -11.01 29.02
CA THR A 595 30.14 -11.79 29.04
C THR A 595 30.28 -13.12 29.77
N ASP A 596 31.40 -13.82 29.58
CA ASP A 596 31.59 -15.17 30.14
C ASP A 596 32.34 -15.16 31.48
N GLY A 597 32.89 -14.01 31.87
CA GLY A 597 33.53 -13.74 33.14
C GLY A 597 34.92 -14.35 33.25
N ASP A 598 35.61 -14.58 32.14
CA ASP A 598 36.92 -15.21 32.08
C ASP A 598 38.09 -14.23 32.18
N CYS A 599 37.85 -12.93 32.38
CA CYS A 599 38.79 -11.82 32.40
C CYS A 599 39.29 -11.34 31.02
N ILE A 600 38.78 -11.84 29.90
CA ILE A 600 39.02 -11.32 28.55
C ILE A 600 37.79 -10.50 28.14
N PHE A 601 37.99 -9.22 27.80
CA PHE A 601 36.86 -8.40 27.36
C PHE A 601 36.32 -8.85 26.00
N ASP A 602 35.02 -8.72 25.78
CA ASP A 602 34.28 -9.17 24.59
C ASP A 602 34.92 -8.61 23.31
N GLY A 603 35.31 -7.33 23.31
CA GLY A 603 36.04 -6.67 22.22
C GLY A 603 37.40 -7.28 21.87
N ASN A 604 37.99 -8.09 22.73
CA ASN A 604 39.25 -8.82 22.50
C ASN A 604 39.05 -10.31 22.16
N GLU A 605 37.85 -10.84 22.34
CA GLU A 605 37.57 -12.27 22.23
C GLU A 605 37.68 -12.79 20.80
N GLU A 606 37.36 -11.98 19.80
CA GLU A 606 37.55 -12.37 18.39
C GLU A 606 39.05 -12.67 18.11
N ALA A 607 39.94 -11.79 18.59
CA ALA A 607 41.38 -11.96 18.43
C ALA A 607 41.90 -13.14 19.25
N PHE A 608 41.36 -13.34 20.45
CA PHE A 608 41.68 -14.49 21.30
C PHE A 608 41.29 -15.82 20.63
N ALA A 609 40.04 -15.94 20.16
CA ALA A 609 39.54 -17.12 19.47
C ALA A 609 40.41 -17.50 18.26
N GLN A 610 40.86 -16.50 17.48
CA GLN A 610 41.78 -16.73 16.35
C GLN A 610 43.14 -17.28 16.81
N SER A 611 43.64 -16.84 17.98
CA SER A 611 44.92 -17.30 18.54
C SER A 611 44.89 -18.78 18.95
N VAL A 612 43.74 -19.26 19.42
CA VAL A 612 43.51 -20.66 19.81
C VAL A 612 42.82 -21.50 18.72
N LEU A 613 42.62 -20.93 17.52
CA LEU A 613 41.99 -21.56 16.35
C LEU A 613 40.55 -22.04 16.61
N ARG A 614 39.78 -21.23 17.32
CA ARG A 614 38.36 -21.45 17.63
C ARG A 614 37.48 -20.35 17.02
N SER A 615 36.16 -20.56 17.12
CA SER A 615 35.16 -19.61 16.66
C SER A 615 35.01 -18.48 17.67
N PRO A 616 34.90 -17.21 17.24
CA PRO A 616 34.62 -16.07 18.12
C PRO A 616 33.39 -16.29 19.02
N ASN A 617 32.28 -16.83 18.50
CA ASN A 617 31.09 -17.14 19.33
C ASN A 617 31.33 -18.16 20.47
N ILE A 618 32.38 -18.99 20.39
CA ILE A 618 32.71 -19.91 21.49
C ILE A 618 33.48 -19.15 22.57
N ALA A 619 34.37 -18.23 22.17
CA ALA A 619 35.06 -17.34 23.10
C ALA A 619 34.03 -16.55 23.91
N MET A 620 33.07 -15.92 23.23
CA MET A 620 31.99 -15.16 23.85
C MET A 620 31.18 -15.81 24.98
N LEU A 621 31.20 -17.13 25.07
CA LEU A 621 30.26 -17.88 25.89
C LEU A 621 30.95 -18.91 26.79
N SER A 622 32.28 -19.00 26.79
CA SER A 622 32.98 -20.11 27.42
C SER A 622 34.41 -19.78 27.86
N GLY A 623 34.63 -19.60 29.17
CA GLY A 623 35.96 -19.36 29.72
C GLY A 623 36.93 -20.56 29.74
N ASP A 624 36.78 -21.54 28.83
CA ASP A 624 37.73 -22.62 28.48
C ASP A 624 37.50 -23.01 27.00
N VAL A 625 37.76 -22.06 26.11
CA VAL A 625 37.57 -22.07 24.66
C VAL A 625 38.33 -23.20 23.97
N ASP A 626 39.53 -23.54 24.45
CA ASP A 626 40.33 -24.61 23.88
C ASP A 626 39.99 -26.01 24.43
N GLU A 627 39.13 -26.07 25.47
CA GLU A 627 38.65 -27.26 26.20
C GLU A 627 39.80 -28.09 26.81
N ASN A 628 40.89 -27.44 27.22
CA ASN A 628 42.02 -28.14 27.81
C ASN A 628 41.87 -28.39 29.32
N GLY A 629 40.82 -27.83 29.94
CA GLY A 629 40.49 -27.97 31.36
C GLY A 629 41.18 -26.94 32.27
N ILE A 630 41.77 -25.89 31.70
CA ILE A 630 42.32 -24.72 32.39
C ILE A 630 41.51 -23.52 31.91
N PRO A 631 40.90 -22.73 32.81
CA PRO A 631 40.17 -21.54 32.39
C PRO A 631 41.06 -20.56 31.62
N ASP A 632 40.53 -19.92 30.59
CA ASP A 632 41.28 -19.03 29.72
C ASP A 632 41.84 -17.82 30.48
N GLY A 633 41.08 -17.26 31.43
CA GLY A 633 41.59 -16.27 32.38
C GLY A 633 42.82 -16.71 33.18
N GLU A 634 42.90 -18.00 33.56
CA GLU A 634 44.07 -18.55 34.24
C GLU A 634 45.26 -18.76 33.29
N GLN A 635 44.99 -19.03 32.01
CA GLN A 635 45.99 -19.31 30.99
C GLN A 635 46.54 -18.04 30.32
N TRP A 636 45.71 -17.00 30.18
CA TRP A 636 45.93 -15.86 29.30
C TRP A 636 45.68 -14.49 29.92
N GLY A 637 44.96 -14.34 31.05
CA GLY A 637 44.78 -12.99 31.60
C GLY A 637 43.88 -12.80 32.81
N CYS A 638 44.38 -13.06 34.02
CA CYS A 638 43.97 -12.29 35.22
C CYS A 638 45.23 -11.91 36.05
N ASP A 639 46.20 -11.22 35.46
CA ASP A 639 47.34 -10.70 36.25
C ASP A 639 46.89 -9.47 37.08
N GLU A 640 47.06 -9.56 38.41
CA GLU A 640 46.61 -8.59 39.41
C GLU A 640 46.83 -7.12 39.00
N ILE A 641 45.77 -6.31 39.09
CA ILE A 641 45.84 -4.85 39.05
C ILE A 641 46.77 -4.37 40.18
N ILE A 642 48.04 -4.11 39.87
CA ILE A 642 48.97 -3.48 40.82
C ILE A 642 48.55 -2.01 40.98
N SER A 643 47.94 -1.72 42.12
CA SER A 643 47.75 -0.36 42.62
C SER A 643 49.11 0.33 42.80
N THR A 644 49.41 1.34 41.99
CA THR A 644 50.56 2.22 42.22
C THR A 644 50.12 3.42 43.08
N GLU A 645 50.21 3.27 44.40
CA GLU A 645 50.36 4.41 45.31
C GLU A 645 51.80 4.96 45.22
N PRO A 646 52.02 6.28 45.34
CA PRO A 646 53.29 6.93 45.04
C PRO A 646 54.26 6.84 46.24
N VAL A 647 55.55 6.60 45.96
CA VAL A 647 56.61 6.75 46.97
C VAL A 647 57.70 7.67 46.44
N GLU A 648 58.02 8.64 47.29
CA GLU A 648 58.89 9.79 47.12
C GLU A 648 60.38 9.47 46.87
N ASN A 649 60.99 10.35 46.07
CA ASN A 649 62.38 10.82 46.02
C ASN A 649 63.43 10.22 46.98
N GLU A 650 64.60 9.88 46.41
CA GLU A 650 65.88 10.41 46.90
C GLU A 650 66.83 10.76 45.74
N THR A 651 67.46 11.92 45.92
CA THR A 651 68.34 12.75 45.07
C THR A 651 69.81 12.29 45.04
N GLU A 652 70.55 12.63 43.97
CA GLU A 652 71.86 13.34 43.99
C GLU A 652 72.39 13.46 42.54
N GLU A 653 72.30 14.65 41.94
CA GLU A 653 73.36 15.66 41.74
C GLU A 653 74.20 15.49 40.45
N GLY A 654 74.03 16.45 39.52
CA GLY A 654 74.86 16.69 38.32
C GLY A 654 76.26 17.23 38.67
N PRO A 655 77.12 17.61 37.68
CA PRO A 655 76.95 18.79 36.80
C PRO A 655 77.47 18.51 35.35
N ASP A 656 77.50 19.37 34.33
CA ASP A 656 77.02 20.73 33.97
C ASP A 656 77.22 20.84 32.44
N GLU A 657 76.39 21.64 31.76
CA GLU A 657 76.77 22.75 30.85
C GLU A 657 75.68 23.06 29.79
N GLU A 658 74.91 24.10 30.13
CA GLU A 658 74.36 25.21 29.34
C GLU A 658 74.38 25.16 27.79
N THR A 659 73.23 25.36 27.13
CA THR A 659 72.81 26.67 26.56
C THR A 659 71.44 26.59 25.86
N ASP A 660 70.71 27.72 25.96
CA ASP A 660 69.27 27.99 25.73
C ASP A 660 68.81 27.96 24.25
N GLU A 661 67.64 27.35 23.96
CA GLU A 661 66.30 27.93 23.64
C GLU A 661 66.06 28.31 22.16
N GLU A 662 65.03 27.68 21.55
CA GLU A 662 63.85 28.26 20.84
C GLU A 662 63.29 27.33 19.73
N ASP A 663 61.99 27.04 19.87
CA ASP A 663 60.88 26.83 18.92
C ASP A 663 61.00 26.00 17.60
N ASP A 664 60.12 24.99 17.55
CA ASP A 664 59.12 24.60 16.53
C ASP A 664 59.45 24.26 15.05
N GLU A 665 58.62 23.31 14.58
CA GLU A 665 58.18 22.96 13.21
C GLU A 665 58.87 21.83 12.39
N GLU A 666 58.03 20.82 12.13
CA GLU A 666 57.83 20.03 10.90
C GLU A 666 58.93 19.13 10.30
N GLY A 667 58.52 17.89 9.96
CA GLY A 667 58.69 17.42 8.58
C GLY A 667 59.30 16.02 8.33
N PHE A 668 58.39 15.09 7.99
CA PHE A 668 58.50 14.07 6.94
C PHE A 668 59.49 12.87 7.01
N LEU A 669 58.86 11.69 7.12
CA LEU A 669 58.95 10.48 6.27
C LEU A 669 60.30 10.14 5.59
N ASP A 670 60.82 8.96 5.92
CA ASP A 670 61.72 8.18 5.07
C ASP A 670 61.04 6.86 4.65
N ILE A 671 61.04 6.59 3.35
CA ILE A 671 60.40 5.45 2.68
C ILE A 671 61.45 4.35 2.49
N ARG A 672 61.15 3.11 2.91
CA ARG A 672 61.77 1.86 2.40
C ARG A 672 60.74 0.72 2.50
N GLU A 673 60.23 0.13 1.42
CA GLU A 673 60.79 -0.74 0.35
C GLU A 673 60.51 -2.24 0.60
N ASP A 674 59.75 -2.80 -0.36
CA ASP A 674 59.48 -4.22 -0.69
C ASP A 674 58.28 -4.95 -0.01
N ALA A 675 57.11 -4.86 -0.66
CA ALA A 675 55.83 -5.44 -0.26
C ALA A 675 55.68 -6.96 -0.49
N MET A 676 56.64 -7.62 -1.16
CA MET A 676 56.53 -9.05 -1.50
C MET A 676 57.29 -10.01 -0.56
N SER A 677 57.90 -9.50 0.51
CA SER A 677 58.70 -10.32 1.44
C SER A 677 57.88 -11.06 2.51
N ARG A 678 56.56 -10.85 2.60
CA ARG A 678 55.70 -11.47 3.62
C ARG A 678 55.11 -12.81 3.15
N PRO A 679 55.06 -13.87 3.99
CA PRO A 679 54.54 -15.18 3.62
C PRO A 679 53.05 -15.21 3.20
N GLY A 680 52.27 -14.15 3.44
CA GLY A 680 50.86 -14.04 3.05
C GLY A 680 50.60 -13.33 1.71
N ALA A 681 51.54 -12.50 1.22
CA ALA A 681 51.31 -11.69 0.01
C ALA A 681 51.26 -12.54 -1.26
N SER A 682 52.04 -13.64 -1.30
CA SER A 682 52.00 -14.61 -2.39
C SER A 682 50.74 -15.48 -2.39
N LEU A 683 50.15 -15.75 -1.22
CA LEU A 683 48.89 -16.48 -1.07
C LEU A 683 47.71 -15.61 -1.56
N LEU A 684 47.66 -14.34 -1.14
CA LEU A 684 46.65 -13.37 -1.60
C LEU A 684 46.71 -13.14 -3.11
N PHE A 685 47.92 -13.01 -3.68
CA PHE A 685 48.07 -12.91 -5.13
C PHE A 685 47.65 -14.20 -5.86
N GLY A 686 47.91 -15.36 -5.27
CA GLY A 686 47.43 -16.66 -5.78
C GLY A 686 45.91 -16.80 -5.76
N LEU A 687 45.25 -16.32 -4.70
CA LEU A 687 43.80 -16.31 -4.56
C LEU A 687 43.13 -15.31 -5.53
N MET A 688 43.71 -14.13 -5.72
CA MET A 688 43.25 -13.17 -6.75
C MET A 688 43.36 -13.74 -8.17
N ALA A 689 44.43 -14.47 -8.47
CA ALA A 689 44.57 -15.13 -9.77
C ALA A 689 43.52 -16.24 -9.98
N LEU A 690 43.19 -17.00 -8.91
CA LEU A 690 42.16 -18.03 -8.95
C LEU A 690 40.74 -17.46 -9.09
N SER A 691 40.43 -16.35 -8.39
CA SER A 691 39.13 -15.69 -8.50
C SER A 691 38.91 -15.09 -9.89
N ALA A 692 39.94 -14.50 -10.49
CA ALA A 692 39.88 -13.99 -11.86
C ALA A 692 39.61 -15.11 -12.88
N VAL A 693 40.21 -16.29 -12.69
CA VAL A 693 39.94 -17.46 -13.56
C VAL A 693 38.53 -18.02 -13.33
N ALA A 694 38.05 -18.06 -12.09
CA ALA A 694 36.68 -18.49 -11.77
C ALA A 694 35.63 -17.55 -12.37
N LEU A 695 35.85 -16.24 -12.33
CA LEU A 695 35.01 -15.23 -12.97
C LEU A 695 34.96 -15.39 -14.49
N LEU A 696 36.10 -15.66 -15.15
CA LEU A 696 36.13 -15.90 -16.58
C LEU A 696 35.38 -17.19 -16.97
N ILE A 697 35.46 -18.24 -16.14
CA ILE A 697 34.70 -19.48 -16.35
C ILE A 697 33.19 -19.24 -16.16
N SER A 698 32.81 -18.51 -15.11
CA SER A 698 31.41 -18.13 -14.83
C SER A 698 30.81 -17.30 -15.98
N SER A 699 31.54 -16.29 -16.44
CA SER A 699 31.14 -15.43 -17.56
C SER A 699 30.99 -16.23 -18.86
N TRP A 700 31.89 -17.18 -19.13
CA TRP A 700 31.80 -18.10 -20.27
C TRP A 700 30.61 -19.08 -20.16
N THR A 701 30.25 -19.53 -18.94
CA THR A 701 29.07 -20.39 -18.73
C THR A 701 27.75 -19.64 -18.87
N SER A 702 27.68 -18.36 -18.49
CA SER A 702 26.51 -17.50 -18.69
C SER A 702 26.25 -17.19 -20.17
N LEU A 703 27.31 -17.05 -20.98
CA LEU A 703 27.20 -16.86 -22.43
C LEU A 703 26.72 -18.10 -23.21
N ARG A 704 26.60 -19.28 -22.58
CA ARG A 704 26.26 -20.56 -23.23
C ARG A 704 24.96 -21.22 -22.77
N ARG A 705 24.22 -20.66 -21.80
CA ARG A 705 22.90 -21.20 -21.43
C ARG A 705 21.84 -20.78 -22.47
N PRO A 706 21.03 -21.71 -22.99
CA PRO A 706 19.78 -21.35 -23.65
C PRO A 706 18.85 -20.74 -22.61
N ARG A 707 18.23 -19.60 -22.95
CA ARG A 707 17.23 -18.90 -22.14
C ARG A 707 16.13 -19.87 -21.71
N SER A 708 16.06 -20.18 -20.41
CA SER A 708 14.80 -20.55 -19.77
C SER A 708 14.14 -19.23 -19.39
N ALA A 709 13.05 -18.89 -20.07
CA ALA A 709 12.18 -17.80 -19.66
C ALA A 709 11.47 -18.22 -18.37
N THR A 710 11.69 -17.46 -17.30
CA THR A 710 10.69 -17.26 -16.25
C THR A 710 9.81 -16.12 -16.75
N ASP A 711 8.55 -16.43 -17.04
CA ASP A 711 7.53 -15.43 -17.39
C ASP A 711 7.10 -14.72 -16.10
N GLU A 712 7.83 -13.67 -15.73
CA GLU A 712 7.27 -12.62 -14.89
C GLU A 712 6.83 -11.50 -15.83
N ILE A 713 5.52 -11.33 -15.94
CA ILE A 713 4.88 -10.31 -16.78
C ILE A 713 4.65 -9.11 -15.87
N LEU A 714 5.47 -8.06 -16.01
CA LEU A 714 5.13 -6.74 -15.51
C LEU A 714 3.98 -6.21 -16.35
N VAL A 715 2.83 -6.04 -15.71
CA VAL A 715 1.66 -5.37 -16.27
C VAL A 715 1.57 -4.02 -15.58
N ASP A 716 1.85 -2.96 -16.34
CA ASP A 716 1.57 -1.58 -15.93
C ASP A 716 0.05 -1.37 -15.76
N ASP A 717 -0.36 -0.37 -14.98
CA ASP A 717 -1.74 -0.02 -14.60
C ASP A 717 -2.69 0.21 -15.79
N SER A 718 -2.13 0.31 -16.99
CA SER A 718 -2.82 0.39 -18.28
C SER A 718 -3.13 -0.98 -18.94
N GLY A 719 -2.71 -2.10 -18.35
CA GLY A 719 -2.92 -3.45 -18.88
C GLY A 719 -1.93 -3.86 -19.99
N TYR A 720 -0.80 -3.16 -20.14
CA TYR A 720 0.19 -3.46 -21.17
C TYR A 720 0.98 -4.75 -20.87
N ARG A 721 1.11 -5.65 -21.86
CA ARG A 721 1.88 -6.90 -21.78
C ARG A 721 3.10 -6.84 -22.69
N PHE A 722 4.30 -7.03 -22.12
CA PHE A 722 5.57 -7.05 -22.86
C PHE A 722 5.84 -8.43 -23.50
N ASP A 723 5.02 -8.87 -24.46
CA ASP A 723 5.29 -10.13 -25.20
C ASP A 723 5.20 -10.05 -26.74
N ASP A 724 4.78 -8.92 -27.33
CA ASP A 724 4.74 -8.80 -28.79
C ASP A 724 6.08 -8.31 -29.40
N SER A 725 6.93 -9.26 -29.75
CA SER A 725 8.18 -9.05 -30.51
C SER A 725 7.98 -8.50 -31.95
N GLY A 726 6.76 -8.09 -32.32
CA GLY A 726 6.42 -7.49 -33.62
C GLY A 726 6.13 -5.98 -33.64
N SER A 727 5.86 -5.30 -32.52
CA SER A 727 5.43 -3.90 -32.55
C SER A 727 6.60 -2.93 -32.49
N LYS A 728 7.25 -2.69 -33.64
CA LYS A 728 7.94 -1.41 -33.84
C LYS A 728 6.88 -0.31 -33.92
N LEU A 729 6.66 0.40 -32.82
CA LEU A 729 6.32 1.83 -32.71
C LEU A 729 5.91 2.14 -31.26
N ALA A 730 6.88 2.21 -30.37
CA ALA A 730 6.81 3.04 -29.18
C ALA A 730 8.07 3.91 -29.18
N ILE A 731 8.04 4.94 -30.02
CA ILE A 731 9.00 6.03 -29.91
C ILE A 731 8.34 7.04 -28.97
N LEU A 732 8.74 7.06 -27.71
CA LEU A 732 8.63 8.28 -26.91
C LEU A 732 9.64 9.29 -27.47
N LYS A 733 9.26 9.97 -28.55
CA LYS A 733 9.91 11.19 -28.99
C LYS A 733 9.28 12.31 -28.17
N GLY A 734 10.12 13.20 -27.63
CA GLY A 734 9.73 14.31 -26.76
C GLY A 734 8.48 15.02 -27.26
N THR A 735 7.59 15.31 -26.32
CA THR A 735 6.35 16.06 -26.54
C THR A 735 6.66 17.43 -27.15
N SER A 736 6.40 17.57 -28.45
CA SER A 736 6.17 18.85 -29.11
C SER A 736 4.74 18.83 -29.64
N PHE A 737 3.98 19.89 -29.41
CA PHE A 737 2.56 19.95 -29.76
C PHE A 737 2.32 20.19 -31.27
N ASP A 738 3.37 20.59 -32.00
CA ASP A 738 3.49 20.50 -33.46
C ASP A 738 4.97 20.59 -33.90
N SER A 739 5.23 20.56 -35.22
CA SER A 739 6.58 20.63 -35.81
C SER A 739 7.29 21.99 -35.67
N ASP A 740 6.57 23.03 -35.26
CA ASP A 740 7.07 24.40 -35.11
C ASP A 740 7.21 24.81 -33.63
N SER A 741 6.66 24.02 -32.69
CA SER A 741 6.81 24.20 -31.25
C SER A 741 8.20 23.75 -30.75
N ALA A 742 8.81 24.57 -29.88
CA ALA A 742 10.09 24.23 -29.25
C ALA A 742 9.88 23.09 -28.24
N ASP A 743 10.78 22.10 -28.26
CA ASP A 743 10.76 20.97 -27.33
C ASP A 743 10.82 21.50 -25.88
N SER A 744 9.96 20.97 -25.00
CA SER A 744 10.00 21.24 -23.55
C SER A 744 11.41 21.11 -22.94
N ARG A 745 12.26 20.25 -23.51
CA ARG A 745 13.67 20.04 -23.11
C ARG A 745 14.63 21.11 -23.61
N SER A 746 14.18 22.03 -24.46
CA SER A 746 14.97 23.17 -24.96
C SER A 746 14.92 24.40 -24.04
N LEU A 747 14.11 24.34 -22.97
CA LEU A 747 14.01 25.40 -21.97
C LEU A 747 15.20 25.31 -20.99
N THR A 748 16.16 26.22 -21.14
CA THR A 748 17.37 26.27 -20.30
C THR A 748 17.20 27.06 -18.99
N ARG A 749 15.98 27.52 -18.68
CA ARG A 749 15.63 28.22 -17.43
C ARG A 749 14.19 27.96 -17.03
N GLY A 750 13.98 27.43 -15.82
CA GLY A 750 12.71 27.53 -15.11
C GLY A 750 12.46 28.97 -14.67
N LYS A 751 11.18 29.36 -14.55
CA LYS A 751 10.80 30.64 -13.98
C LYS A 751 10.22 30.37 -12.59
N ASP A 752 10.97 30.76 -11.57
CA ASP A 752 10.53 30.82 -10.18
C ASP A 752 9.27 31.70 -10.07
N ASP A 753 8.19 31.12 -9.56
CA ASP A 753 6.91 31.78 -9.32
C ASP A 753 6.72 32.20 -7.85
N GLY A 754 7.71 31.91 -6.99
CA GLY A 754 7.79 32.34 -5.60
C GLY A 754 6.82 31.65 -4.65
N PHE A 755 6.20 30.54 -5.03
CA PHE A 755 5.22 29.84 -4.19
C PHE A 755 5.66 28.44 -3.73
N HIS A 756 6.51 27.76 -4.51
CA HIS A 756 7.13 26.50 -4.15
C HIS A 756 8.66 26.70 -4.02
N GLY A 757 9.31 25.99 -3.11
CA GLY A 757 10.76 26.10 -2.84
C GLY A 757 11.64 25.92 -4.08
N ASP A 758 12.95 26.15 -3.91
CA ASP A 758 13.94 26.14 -5.00
C ASP A 758 13.78 24.91 -5.93
N ILE A 759 13.77 25.16 -7.24
CA ILE A 759 13.66 24.11 -8.27
C ILE A 759 14.86 23.17 -8.17
N VAL A 760 14.63 21.93 -7.72
CA VAL A 760 15.61 20.84 -7.83
C VAL A 760 15.58 20.34 -9.27
N LEU A 761 16.71 20.48 -9.98
CA LEU A 761 16.87 19.88 -11.30
C LEU A 761 17.14 18.40 -11.08
N ASP A 762 16.09 17.58 -11.09
CA ASP A 762 16.26 16.14 -10.95
C ASP A 762 17.15 15.65 -12.10
N GLY A 763 18.22 14.91 -11.78
CA GLY A 763 19.17 14.37 -12.75
C GLY A 763 18.55 13.29 -13.64
N PHE A 764 17.47 13.63 -14.35
CA PHE A 764 16.67 12.77 -15.20
C PHE A 764 17.34 12.66 -16.57
N GLY A 765 17.53 11.43 -17.04
CA GLY A 765 18.18 11.14 -18.32
C GLY A 765 19.70 11.06 -18.29
N PHE A 766 20.32 10.90 -17.11
CA PHE A 766 21.69 10.38 -16.97
C PHE A 766 21.68 8.85 -16.79
N ASP A 767 22.73 8.18 -17.24
CA ASP A 767 22.92 6.73 -17.05
C ASP A 767 23.13 6.42 -15.56
N ARG A 768 22.16 5.72 -14.96
CA ARG A 768 22.15 5.38 -13.55
C ARG A 768 23.27 4.41 -13.16
N ASP A 769 23.83 3.69 -14.13
CA ASP A 769 24.97 2.82 -13.89
C ASP A 769 26.29 3.60 -13.73
N LYS A 770 26.31 4.91 -14.05
CA LYS A 770 27.51 5.75 -14.04
C LYS A 770 27.48 6.87 -13.00
N THR A 771 26.31 7.32 -12.55
CA THR A 771 26.19 8.42 -11.59
C THR A 771 24.85 8.42 -10.83
N THR A 772 24.84 8.94 -9.60
CA THR A 772 23.64 9.08 -8.77
C THR A 772 23.00 10.47 -8.92
N ARG A 773 21.73 10.61 -8.52
CA ARG A 773 21.03 11.92 -8.48
C ARG A 773 21.81 12.95 -7.67
N ASP A 774 22.29 12.55 -6.50
CA ASP A 774 22.97 13.45 -5.56
C ASP A 774 24.32 13.92 -6.10
N GLU A 775 25.02 13.07 -6.85
CA GLU A 775 26.28 13.46 -7.49
C GLU A 775 26.03 14.49 -8.62
N ILE A 776 24.96 14.32 -9.40
CA ILE A 776 24.57 15.31 -10.42
C ILE A 776 24.20 16.64 -9.78
N GLN A 777 23.39 16.61 -8.71
CA GLN A 777 22.98 17.82 -8.00
C GLN A 777 24.19 18.53 -7.37
N TRP A 778 25.08 17.78 -6.71
CA TRP A 778 26.32 18.33 -6.16
C TRP A 778 27.21 18.99 -7.23
N ARG A 779 27.33 18.38 -8.42
CA ARG A 779 28.09 18.95 -9.54
C ARG A 779 27.45 20.24 -10.08
N LEU A 780 26.13 20.29 -10.19
CA LEU A 780 25.40 21.49 -10.56
C LEU A 780 25.59 22.61 -9.53
N ASP A 781 25.50 22.28 -8.24
CA ASP A 781 25.70 23.22 -7.12
C ASP A 781 27.15 23.74 -7.07
N SER A 782 28.12 22.92 -7.52
CA SER A 782 29.52 23.32 -7.70
C SER A 782 29.76 24.24 -8.90
N GLY A 783 28.71 24.52 -9.69
CA GLY A 783 28.72 25.46 -10.81
C GLY A 783 29.02 24.84 -12.17
N GLN A 784 29.03 23.50 -12.28
CA GLN A 784 29.12 22.83 -13.58
C GLN A 784 27.78 22.90 -14.32
N THR A 785 27.84 22.95 -15.65
CA THR A 785 26.65 22.86 -16.50
C THR A 785 26.29 21.41 -16.80
N MET A 786 25.00 21.14 -17.08
CA MET A 786 24.52 19.80 -17.47
C MET A 786 25.29 19.20 -18.67
N GLU A 787 25.72 20.03 -19.62
CA GLU A 787 26.49 19.60 -20.79
C GLU A 787 27.93 19.21 -20.44
N GLU A 788 28.55 19.90 -19.47
CA GLU A 788 29.86 19.52 -18.94
C GLU A 788 29.78 18.18 -18.19
N ILE A 789 28.74 18.00 -17.39
CA ILE A 789 28.49 16.75 -16.65
C ILE A 789 28.28 15.58 -17.63
N ARG A 790 27.43 15.74 -18.65
CA ARG A 790 27.20 14.69 -19.68
C ARG A 790 28.47 14.32 -20.42
N LYS A 791 29.28 15.32 -20.76
CA LYS A 791 30.57 15.11 -21.41
C LYS A 791 31.56 14.36 -20.52
N ASP A 792 31.62 14.69 -19.24
CA ASP A 792 32.50 14.03 -18.28
C ASP A 792 32.08 12.56 -18.04
N LEU A 793 30.78 12.27 -18.09
CA LEU A 793 30.22 10.91 -17.96
C LEU A 793 30.19 10.12 -19.28
N GLY A 794 30.62 10.73 -20.39
CA GLY A 794 30.67 10.11 -21.71
C GLY A 794 29.29 9.82 -22.30
N GLU A 795 28.31 10.67 -22.02
CA GLU A 795 26.90 10.57 -22.43
C GLU A 795 26.50 11.61 -23.49
N GLU A 796 27.44 12.06 -24.32
CA GLU A 796 27.12 12.86 -25.51
C GLU A 796 26.35 12.00 -26.53
N GLU A 797 25.15 12.45 -26.94
CA GLU A 797 24.47 11.97 -28.17
C GLU A 797 25.04 12.62 -29.43
#